data_AF-A0A674P317-F1
#
_entry.id   AF-A0A674P317-F1
#
_cell.length_a   1.000
_cell.length_b   1.000
_cell.length_c   1.000
_cell.angle_alpha   90.00
_cell.angle_beta   90.00
_cell.angle_gamma   90.00
#
_symmetry.space_group_name_H-M   'P 1'
#
loop_
_entity.id
_entity.type
_entity.pdbx_description
1 polymer ?
#
loop_
_entity_poly.entity_id
_entity_poly.type
_entity_poly.pdbx_seq_one_letter_code
_entity_poly.pdbx_strand_id
1 'polypeptide(L)'
;MEGLADLREKPCGDVGSTNRAEVHQFSPSLSAQGGSVLVAPSITGSSIRSLNIIISPNPGLSSSKEALNNNNNGEVDLQPPGQHFILPPEGTETSPQRGEEPFSFCPPDRTAECRQKLKAAFRRRFSHLLEGVTIDARKTPLRQIYTELYITEGGSGEVNKQHEVRQIEASPRVDARDKCISCNQLFAEGQDFQIRRVMTRGVAGVGKTVHVNKFTLDWAEDGEHDHLDFVFPLSFRELNLMREKRLSFEELLAVFFPETKESGIFKSVFIRILFILDGLDESRLSLDFENSEILADVTQEASVAVLLTNLIRGRLLPLALVWITSRPLASAQIPLEHLHLVTEVRGFNDPQKDEYFRRKIPEKPLADRVIAHVKSCRSLHIMCHLPIFCWMAATVLRSKLSTADGEDSPKTLTQMYIHFLSLYVDNVNKRLPDSSESKADVLRANLMSLGDLAYRQLEQGNLIFYEKDLVQSGIQVTQASGFSGVYTQIFSEEMILCREKMFCFIHLSIQEFFAALYVFLKFNNDNFNVLIRKLSPSRYFPFRDTSELVLYRGAVDKALQSEEGHFDIFLRFLLGLSLESNQTLLKHLMIQNRTQQRTRAEIIKHIKEKIRRSSSVDRCLNLFHCLNELNDRSLVDEIQSHLRSGHLHQSKLSSSQWNTLVVVLLASEEDLGVFVLSQYARSEEGLLRLLPVVKAAQEAKLNACKLTVNCCEKLSNAISTSRLRELDLSNNPLADAGVAALSRGLINANLETLRLRSCSLTQDSSWPLASTISSGSCKLRLLDLSDNDLRDAGVQRLCGGLESPDCKLETLLLSLCGLTHESCTFLASALNSSGLRELDLSYNHPGDAGLDLLSTLLHDPQCSLRQVRVEHCGEARILPAPQKYTTKLTLDPNTAQVDLCLSEGNSTARRWTQQPYPDHLDRFDFWSQVLSVEGLTGRCYWETKWSQRVFIGAAYRSMRRKGEGDDSHLGKNESSWGVSCHPDGFRAWHKGLSSDLNGHPGSRKVGVFLDWCAGTLAFFTVADGALSLLHTFNTTFTEPVHAAFRLGWTNSTVHLC
;
A
#
# COMPACT_ATOMS: atom_id res chain seq x y z
N MET A 1 18.12 -64.71 1.99
CA MET A 1 17.64 -64.51 0.61
C MET A 1 17.77 -63.01 0.34
N GLU A 2 18.96 -62.50 0.01
CA GLU A 2 19.82 -62.72 -1.19
C GLU A 2 19.56 -61.62 -2.23
N GLY A 3 20.56 -60.93 -2.80
CA GLY A 3 22.01 -60.83 -2.52
C GLY A 3 22.41 -59.37 -2.21
N LEU A 4 23.48 -59.07 -1.46
CA LEU A 4 24.90 -59.27 -1.79
C LEU A 4 25.31 -58.44 -3.04
N ALA A 5 26.12 -57.37 -2.92
CA ALA A 5 27.59 -57.35 -2.67
C ALA A 5 28.31 -56.95 -4.01
N ASP A 6 29.54 -56.40 -4.12
CA ASP A 6 30.62 -55.91 -3.24
C ASP A 6 31.69 -55.20 -4.15
N LEU A 7 32.77 -54.48 -3.78
CA LEU A 7 33.41 -54.01 -2.53
C LEU A 7 34.42 -52.85 -2.85
N ARG A 8 34.47 -51.77 -2.04
CA ARG A 8 35.63 -50.83 -1.85
C ARG A 8 36.06 -49.94 -3.06
N GLU A 9 36.97 -48.95 -3.00
CA GLU A 9 38.00 -48.48 -2.03
C GLU A 9 37.98 -46.95 -1.72
N LYS A 10 38.97 -46.48 -0.94
CA LYS A 10 39.27 -45.12 -0.41
C LYS A 10 40.80 -44.87 -0.58
N PRO A 11 41.41 -43.68 -0.33
CA PRO A 11 40.90 -42.29 -0.25
C PRO A 11 41.84 -41.25 -0.97
N CYS A 12 41.71 -39.95 -0.62
CA CYS A 12 42.69 -38.83 -0.76
C CYS A 12 42.80 -38.07 -2.10
N GLY A 13 42.94 -36.72 -1.99
CA GLY A 13 43.18 -35.77 -3.08
C GLY A 13 42.48 -34.42 -2.82
N ASP A 14 43.21 -33.30 -2.86
CA ASP A 14 42.74 -31.99 -2.38
C ASP A 14 42.18 -31.03 -3.45
N VAL A 15 41.31 -30.12 -2.98
CA VAL A 15 40.90 -28.80 -3.49
C VAL A 15 41.14 -28.45 -4.97
N GLY A 16 40.03 -28.22 -5.70
CA GLY A 16 40.00 -27.45 -6.95
C GLY A 16 38.60 -26.91 -7.25
N SER A 17 38.43 -25.61 -7.49
CA SER A 17 37.13 -24.94 -7.61
C SER A 17 36.68 -24.72 -9.07
N THR A 18 35.37 -24.79 -9.34
CA THR A 18 34.55 -23.71 -9.96
C THR A 18 33.12 -24.18 -10.30
N ASN A 19 32.23 -23.21 -10.53
CA ASN A 19 30.79 -23.44 -10.72
C ASN A 19 30.42 -24.17 -12.01
N ARG A 20 29.59 -25.22 -11.90
CA ARG A 20 28.52 -25.56 -12.85
C ARG A 20 27.50 -26.49 -12.19
N ALA A 21 26.22 -26.13 -12.28
CA ALA A 21 25.09 -27.02 -11.99
C ALA A 21 24.34 -27.23 -13.30
N GLU A 22 24.20 -28.49 -13.71
CA GLU A 22 23.63 -28.85 -15.02
C GLU A 22 22.10 -28.94 -14.95
N VAL A 23 21.44 -28.73 -16.10
CA VAL A 23 19.99 -28.92 -16.25
C VAL A 23 19.73 -30.38 -16.62
N HIS A 24 18.97 -31.09 -15.78
CA HIS A 24 18.51 -32.43 -16.14
C HIS A 24 17.61 -32.39 -17.37
N GLN A 25 17.95 -33.20 -18.38
CA GLN A 25 17.20 -33.32 -19.63
C GLN A 25 15.82 -33.96 -19.39
N PHE A 26 14.83 -33.50 -20.15
CA PHE A 26 13.57 -34.22 -20.33
C PHE A 26 13.28 -34.34 -21.84
N SER A 27 13.06 -35.57 -22.31
CA SER A 27 13.19 -35.91 -23.74
C SER A 27 11.93 -36.59 -24.29
N PRO A 28 10.93 -35.82 -24.77
CA PRO A 28 9.79 -36.37 -25.50
C PRO A 28 10.16 -36.56 -26.99
N SER A 29 10.15 -37.81 -27.46
CA SER A 29 10.25 -38.11 -28.89
C SER A 29 8.88 -37.96 -29.57
N LEU A 30 8.86 -37.41 -30.78
CA LEU A 30 7.66 -37.27 -31.62
C LEU A 30 7.92 -37.86 -33.01
N SER A 31 7.24 -38.94 -33.33
CA SER A 31 7.14 -39.49 -34.69
C SER A 31 5.91 -38.91 -35.39
N ALA A 32 6.11 -38.32 -36.57
CA ALA A 32 5.02 -37.81 -37.39
C ALA A 32 4.57 -38.85 -38.44
N GLN A 33 3.27 -39.00 -38.62
CA GLN A 33 2.67 -39.53 -39.85
C GLN A 33 1.62 -38.55 -40.36
N GLY A 34 1.53 -38.44 -41.69
CA GLY A 34 0.95 -37.26 -42.35
C GLY A 34 -0.56 -37.08 -42.22
N GLY A 35 -0.97 -35.83 -42.10
CA GLY A 35 -2.35 -35.36 -42.13
C GLY A 35 -2.36 -33.84 -41.91
N SER A 36 -3.16 -33.11 -42.68
CA SER A 36 -3.29 -31.65 -42.52
C SER A 36 -4.17 -31.29 -41.33
N VAL A 37 -3.94 -30.09 -40.78
CA VAL A 37 -4.58 -29.51 -39.57
C VAL A 37 -4.15 -30.19 -38.25
N LEU A 38 -3.41 -29.42 -37.43
CA LEU A 38 -3.22 -29.72 -36.01
C LEU A 38 -3.28 -28.42 -35.21
N VAL A 39 -4.17 -28.38 -34.23
CA VAL A 39 -4.43 -27.24 -33.35
C VAL A 39 -3.31 -27.15 -32.29
N ALA A 40 -2.88 -25.93 -31.95
CA ALA A 40 -1.90 -25.73 -30.88
C ALA A 40 -2.47 -26.18 -29.52
N PRO A 41 -1.72 -26.95 -28.70
CA PRO A 41 -2.22 -27.47 -27.43
C PRO A 41 -2.39 -26.35 -26.38
N SER A 42 -3.49 -26.43 -25.63
CA SER A 42 -3.76 -25.52 -24.50
C SER A 42 -2.78 -25.78 -23.36
N ILE A 43 -1.96 -24.78 -23.03
CA ILE A 43 -1.09 -24.77 -21.84
C ILE A 43 -1.56 -23.65 -20.93
N THR A 44 -2.23 -24.01 -19.83
CA THR A 44 -2.73 -23.06 -18.82
C THR A 44 -1.87 -23.13 -17.56
N GLY A 45 -0.99 -22.13 -17.37
CA GLY A 45 -0.33 -21.93 -16.08
C GLY A 45 1.05 -21.28 -16.12
N SER A 46 1.18 -20.13 -15.46
CA SER A 46 2.42 -19.42 -15.07
C SER A 46 3.40 -18.97 -16.18
N SER A 47 3.89 -17.74 -16.03
CA SER A 47 4.70 -17.04 -17.04
C SER A 47 6.15 -17.56 -17.15
N ILE A 48 6.56 -17.91 -18.38
CA ILE A 48 7.97 -17.93 -18.79
C ILE A 48 8.23 -16.66 -19.61
N ARG A 49 9.24 -15.86 -19.24
CA ARG A 49 9.44 -14.49 -19.77
C ARG A 49 10.37 -14.34 -20.98
N SER A 50 10.97 -15.42 -21.46
CA SER A 50 11.73 -15.43 -22.72
C SER A 50 11.83 -16.85 -23.27
N LEU A 51 11.72 -16.97 -24.60
CA LEU A 51 11.84 -18.25 -25.31
C LEU A 51 12.58 -17.99 -26.63
N ASN A 52 13.92 -17.96 -26.55
CA ASN A 52 14.78 -17.65 -27.69
C ASN A 52 14.85 -18.83 -28.67
N ILE A 53 13.98 -18.84 -29.67
CA ILE A 53 14.01 -19.80 -30.78
C ILE A 53 15.08 -19.33 -31.79
N ILE A 54 16.31 -19.83 -31.63
CA ILE A 54 17.39 -19.60 -32.59
C ILE A 54 17.23 -20.62 -33.73
N ILE A 55 16.73 -20.17 -34.88
CA ILE A 55 16.69 -20.96 -36.12
C ILE A 55 18.02 -20.75 -36.87
N SER A 56 18.94 -21.70 -36.75
CA SER A 56 20.23 -21.68 -37.46
C SER A 56 20.15 -22.45 -38.80
N PRO A 57 20.29 -21.79 -39.96
CA PRO A 57 20.56 -22.47 -41.22
C PRO A 57 22.03 -22.92 -41.25
N ASN A 58 22.30 -24.19 -41.54
CA ASN A 58 23.67 -24.68 -41.73
C ASN A 58 24.22 -24.29 -43.13
N PRO A 59 25.55 -24.18 -43.32
CA PRO A 59 26.13 -23.32 -44.36
C PRO A 59 26.51 -24.03 -45.67
N GLY A 60 26.76 -23.23 -46.72
CA GLY A 60 27.42 -23.68 -47.94
C GLY A 60 27.93 -22.52 -48.82
N LEU A 61 29.24 -22.52 -49.11
CA LEU A 61 29.97 -21.72 -50.13
C LEU A 61 29.80 -20.19 -50.05
N SER A 62 30.79 -19.43 -49.55
CA SER A 62 32.02 -18.97 -50.24
C SER A 62 31.77 -17.97 -51.39
N SER A 63 32.49 -16.84 -51.53
CA SER A 63 33.90 -16.64 -51.15
C SER A 63 34.30 -15.19 -50.74
N SER A 64 35.42 -15.12 -50.01
CA SER A 64 36.40 -14.03 -49.77
C SER A 64 36.27 -12.70 -50.56
N LYS A 65 36.63 -11.55 -49.98
CA LYS A 65 38.03 -11.21 -49.61
C LYS A 65 38.22 -10.16 -48.50
N GLU A 66 39.27 -10.40 -47.70
CA GLU A 66 40.37 -9.50 -47.26
C GLU A 66 40.08 -8.03 -46.83
N ALA A 67 40.74 -7.45 -45.82
CA ALA A 67 41.56 -7.98 -44.71
C ALA A 67 41.83 -6.86 -43.66
N LEU A 68 41.94 -7.26 -42.38
CA LEU A 68 43.02 -6.97 -41.40
C LEU A 68 43.89 -5.69 -41.61
N ASN A 69 44.29 -4.90 -40.60
CA ASN A 69 44.36 -5.20 -39.16
C ASN A 69 44.65 -3.95 -38.28
N ASN A 70 44.31 -4.05 -36.97
CA ASN A 70 45.03 -3.47 -35.81
C ASN A 70 45.17 -1.93 -35.65
N ASN A 71 45.33 -1.35 -34.44
CA ASN A 71 45.42 -1.94 -33.09
C ASN A 71 44.98 -0.96 -31.96
N ASN A 72 44.43 -1.54 -30.88
CA ASN A 72 44.55 -1.20 -29.44
C ASN A 72 44.72 0.25 -28.93
N ASN A 73 43.79 0.60 -28.02
CA ASN A 73 43.98 1.17 -26.66
C ASN A 73 44.59 2.58 -26.46
N GLY A 74 43.98 3.33 -25.53
CA GLY A 74 44.68 4.34 -24.72
C GLY A 74 43.87 5.60 -24.42
N GLU A 75 43.27 5.69 -23.23
CA GLU A 75 42.91 6.98 -22.61
C GLU A 75 44.20 7.65 -22.08
N VAL A 76 44.32 8.97 -22.18
CA VAL A 76 44.58 9.86 -21.02
C VAL A 76 43.90 11.22 -21.26
N ASP A 77 43.28 11.72 -20.19
CA ASP A 77 42.62 13.01 -19.94
C ASP A 77 43.49 14.28 -20.17
N LEU A 78 42.83 15.46 -20.29
CA LEU A 78 43.12 16.73 -19.57
C LEU A 78 42.58 18.03 -20.25
N GLN A 79 42.07 18.95 -19.43
CA GLN A 79 41.69 20.35 -19.74
C GLN A 79 42.81 21.36 -19.32
N PRO A 80 42.62 22.71 -19.32
CA PRO A 80 42.33 23.66 -20.42
C PRO A 80 43.34 24.87 -20.45
N PRO A 81 43.26 25.82 -21.41
CA PRO A 81 42.64 27.17 -21.17
C PRO A 81 42.07 27.85 -22.47
N GLY A 82 41.56 29.10 -22.53
CA GLY A 82 41.10 30.05 -21.48
C GLY A 82 41.38 31.56 -21.76
N GLN A 83 40.31 32.39 -21.95
CA GLN A 83 40.27 33.90 -21.90
C GLN A 83 41.05 34.70 -23.00
N HIS A 84 40.76 35.97 -23.39
CA HIS A 84 39.68 36.95 -23.09
C HIS A 84 39.53 38.10 -24.17
N PHE A 85 38.31 38.66 -24.32
CA PHE A 85 37.91 40.08 -24.57
C PHE A 85 38.01 40.89 -25.92
N ILE A 86 36.83 41.48 -26.26
CA ILE A 86 36.51 42.89 -26.73
C ILE A 86 36.44 43.26 -28.25
N LEU A 87 35.50 44.19 -28.53
CA LEU A 87 34.93 44.76 -29.78
C LEU A 87 35.54 46.17 -30.10
N PRO A 88 35.07 47.09 -31.01
CA PRO A 88 33.81 47.21 -31.79
C PRO A 88 34.00 47.66 -33.30
N PRO A 89 33.26 48.63 -33.92
CA PRO A 89 32.08 48.34 -34.79
C PRO A 89 32.05 49.08 -36.16
N GLU A 90 30.85 49.18 -36.77
CA GLU A 90 30.42 50.04 -37.90
C GLU A 90 30.89 49.64 -39.33
N GLY A 91 30.19 49.97 -40.43
CA GLY A 91 29.01 50.82 -40.61
C GLY A 91 28.15 50.46 -41.86
N THR A 92 27.42 51.44 -42.42
CA THR A 92 26.32 51.27 -43.41
C THR A 92 26.69 51.57 -44.89
N GLU A 93 25.73 51.27 -45.79
CA GLU A 93 25.41 51.96 -47.08
C GLU A 93 25.52 51.18 -48.43
N THR A 94 24.35 51.07 -49.10
CA THR A 94 24.03 51.22 -50.55
C THR A 94 24.77 50.45 -51.67
N SER A 95 24.04 49.52 -52.32
CA SER A 95 23.60 49.51 -53.76
C SER A 95 24.41 50.29 -54.84
N PRO A 96 24.54 49.82 -56.11
CA PRO A 96 23.34 49.46 -56.93
C PRO A 96 23.44 48.42 -58.10
N GLN A 97 22.26 47.88 -58.44
CA GLN A 97 21.68 47.56 -59.78
C GLN A 97 22.54 47.03 -60.96
N ARG A 98 22.07 45.92 -61.57
CA ARG A 98 21.53 45.88 -62.96
C ARG A 98 20.96 44.49 -63.34
N GLY A 99 19.88 44.46 -64.16
CA GLY A 99 19.54 43.34 -65.04
C GLY A 99 18.30 42.51 -64.67
N GLU A 100 17.16 42.84 -65.28
CA GLU A 100 16.00 41.96 -65.49
C GLU A 100 16.25 41.13 -66.80
N GLU A 101 15.52 40.09 -67.22
CA GLU A 101 14.20 39.55 -66.86
C GLU A 101 14.24 37.99 -66.64
N PRO A 102 13.23 37.14 -66.99
CA PRO A 102 12.32 36.63 -65.97
C PRO A 102 12.25 35.09 -65.88
N PHE A 103 12.12 34.55 -64.66
CA PHE A 103 11.70 33.16 -64.46
C PHE A 103 10.27 33.07 -63.91
N SER A 104 9.58 32.01 -64.31
CA SER A 104 8.13 31.84 -64.15
C SER A 104 7.64 31.91 -62.70
N PHE A 105 6.52 32.61 -62.50
CA PHE A 105 5.66 32.40 -61.33
C PHE A 105 5.32 30.91 -61.19
N CYS A 106 5.84 30.26 -60.14
CA CYS A 106 5.21 29.04 -59.66
C CYS A 106 3.85 29.41 -59.05
N PRO A 107 2.79 28.62 -59.25
CA PRO A 107 1.54 28.83 -58.54
C PRO A 107 1.77 28.63 -57.02
N PRO A 108 1.04 29.34 -56.14
CA PRO A 108 1.16 29.13 -54.71
C PRO A 108 0.77 27.69 -54.35
N ASP A 109 1.59 27.05 -53.51
CA ASP A 109 1.26 25.72 -53.00
C ASP A 109 0.07 25.80 -52.04
N ARG A 110 -1.10 25.40 -52.57
CA ARG A 110 -2.36 25.30 -51.82
C ARG A 110 -2.24 24.39 -50.60
N THR A 111 -1.32 23.43 -50.62
CA THR A 111 -1.04 22.51 -49.51
C THR A 111 -0.42 23.27 -48.34
N ALA A 112 0.63 24.07 -48.58
CA ALA A 112 1.24 24.93 -47.58
C ALA A 112 0.28 26.02 -47.06
N GLU A 113 -0.53 26.62 -47.93
CA GLU A 113 -1.55 27.61 -47.52
C GLU A 113 -2.61 26.99 -46.60
N CYS A 114 -3.13 25.80 -46.97
CA CYS A 114 -4.04 25.01 -46.15
C CYS A 114 -3.42 24.66 -44.79
N ARG A 115 -2.15 24.20 -44.77
CA ARG A 115 -1.41 23.88 -43.55
C ARG A 115 -1.29 25.08 -42.61
N GLN A 116 -0.96 26.27 -43.13
CA GLN A 116 -0.91 27.49 -42.32
C GLN A 116 -2.28 27.91 -41.78
N LYS A 117 -3.34 27.82 -42.59
CA LYS A 117 -4.73 28.08 -42.15
C LYS A 117 -5.15 27.13 -41.03
N LEU A 118 -4.87 25.83 -41.17
CA LEU A 118 -5.20 24.81 -40.18
C LEU A 118 -4.42 25.01 -38.86
N LYS A 119 -3.09 25.26 -38.93
CA LYS A 119 -2.29 25.62 -37.74
C LYS A 119 -2.83 26.89 -37.06
N ALA A 120 -3.23 27.91 -37.82
CA ALA A 120 -3.82 29.13 -37.27
C ALA A 120 -5.21 28.90 -36.62
N ALA A 121 -6.04 28.01 -37.15
CA ALA A 121 -7.30 27.61 -36.55
C ALA A 121 -7.07 26.86 -35.22
N PHE A 122 -6.13 25.92 -35.18
CA PHE A 122 -5.82 25.13 -33.98
C PHE A 122 -5.16 25.97 -32.87
N ARG A 123 -4.30 26.94 -33.21
CA ARG A 123 -3.80 27.95 -32.26
C ARG A 123 -4.95 28.70 -31.58
N ARG A 124 -6.05 29.00 -32.28
CA ARG A 124 -7.25 29.62 -31.67
C ARG A 124 -8.07 28.62 -30.84
N ARG A 125 -8.26 27.39 -31.34
CA ARG A 125 -9.13 26.37 -30.74
C ARG A 125 -8.56 25.74 -29.45
N PHE A 126 -7.25 25.54 -29.37
CA PHE A 126 -6.61 24.73 -28.30
C PHE A 126 -5.67 25.48 -27.35
N SER A 127 -5.35 26.76 -27.61
CA SER A 127 -4.39 27.54 -26.79
C SER A 127 -4.82 27.75 -25.33
N HIS A 128 -6.10 27.61 -25.01
CA HIS A 128 -6.66 27.89 -23.69
C HIS A 128 -7.58 26.75 -23.23
N LEU A 129 -7.51 26.37 -21.95
CA LEU A 129 -8.52 25.53 -21.34
C LEU A 129 -9.70 26.40 -20.86
N LEU A 130 -10.93 25.94 -21.06
CA LEU A 130 -12.12 26.57 -20.49
C LEU A 130 -12.27 26.15 -19.03
N GLU A 131 -11.83 26.98 -18.10
CA GLU A 131 -11.87 26.67 -16.67
C GLU A 131 -12.98 27.43 -15.93
N GLY A 132 -13.92 26.69 -15.35
CA GLY A 132 -14.80 27.18 -14.29
C GLY A 132 -16.30 27.09 -14.57
N VAL A 133 -17.06 27.74 -13.68
CA VAL A 133 -18.53 27.77 -13.63
C VAL A 133 -19.11 28.98 -14.41
N THR A 134 -18.25 29.75 -15.08
CA THR A 134 -18.59 31.05 -15.67
C THR A 134 -18.84 30.97 -17.18
N ILE A 135 -19.70 31.86 -17.67
CA ILE A 135 -19.86 32.12 -19.11
C ILE A 135 -18.65 32.95 -19.59
N ASP A 136 -18.19 33.90 -18.78
CA ASP A 136 -16.81 34.42 -18.79
C ASP A 136 -15.84 33.34 -18.27
N ALA A 137 -15.70 32.23 -19.01
CA ALA A 137 -14.73 31.20 -18.69
C ALA A 137 -13.33 31.83 -18.60
N ARG A 138 -12.63 31.63 -17.47
CA ARG A 138 -11.22 32.04 -17.39
C ARG A 138 -10.44 31.14 -18.34
N LYS A 139 -10.17 31.67 -19.53
CA LYS A 139 -9.30 31.07 -20.53
C LYS A 139 -7.88 31.06 -19.98
N THR A 140 -7.52 30.03 -19.22
CA THR A 140 -6.14 29.86 -18.76
C THR A 140 -5.33 29.23 -19.90
N PRO A 141 -4.18 29.80 -20.31
CA PRO A 141 -3.36 29.23 -21.38
C PRO A 141 -2.96 27.78 -21.07
N LEU A 142 -3.18 26.86 -22.00
CA LEU A 142 -2.98 25.42 -21.80
C LEU A 142 -1.53 25.12 -21.37
N ARG A 143 -0.55 25.81 -21.99
CA ARG A 143 0.88 25.73 -21.64
C ARG A 143 1.22 26.03 -20.17
N GLN A 144 0.40 26.84 -19.47
CA GLN A 144 0.67 27.20 -18.07
C GLN A 144 0.27 26.08 -17.11
N ILE A 145 -0.93 25.49 -17.28
CA ILE A 145 -1.48 24.47 -16.38
C ILE A 145 -1.10 23.04 -16.78
N TYR A 146 -0.86 22.77 -18.06
CA TYR A 146 -0.54 21.42 -18.54
C TYR A 146 0.67 20.83 -17.80
N THR A 147 0.46 19.65 -17.25
CA THR A 147 1.45 18.79 -16.61
C THR A 147 1.46 17.49 -17.42
N GLU A 148 2.63 16.95 -17.76
CA GLU A 148 2.72 15.77 -18.60
C GLU A 148 2.09 14.55 -17.92
N LEU A 149 1.37 13.71 -18.69
CA LEU A 149 0.70 12.53 -18.17
C LEU A 149 1.68 11.34 -18.13
N TYR A 150 1.58 10.50 -17.10
CA TYR A 150 2.36 9.27 -17.03
C TYR A 150 1.72 8.17 -17.91
N ILE A 151 2.42 7.78 -18.98
CA ILE A 151 1.98 6.82 -20.00
C ILE A 151 2.91 5.60 -19.99
N THR A 152 2.33 4.40 -19.94
CA THR A 152 3.03 3.11 -19.92
C THR A 152 2.65 2.23 -21.09
N GLU A 153 3.51 1.28 -21.46
CA GLU A 153 3.20 0.23 -22.45
C GLU A 153 2.06 -0.69 -21.93
N GLY A 154 1.03 -0.95 -22.73
CA GLY A 154 -0.25 -1.53 -22.30
C GLY A 154 -0.24 -3.05 -22.07
N GLY A 155 0.46 -3.51 -21.02
CA GLY A 155 0.81 -4.91 -20.79
C GLY A 155 -0.26 -5.86 -20.22
N SER A 156 -1.54 -5.77 -20.60
CA SER A 156 -2.50 -6.88 -20.37
C SER A 156 -3.72 -6.85 -21.30
N GLY A 157 -4.26 -8.04 -21.62
CA GLY A 157 -5.45 -8.19 -22.47
C GLY A 157 -6.78 -8.14 -21.70
N GLU A 158 -6.76 -8.03 -20.38
CA GLU A 158 -7.96 -8.10 -19.53
C GLU A 158 -8.67 -6.75 -19.44
N VAL A 159 -9.92 -6.71 -19.87
CA VAL A 159 -10.75 -5.50 -19.86
C VAL A 159 -11.40 -5.36 -18.48
N ASN A 160 -10.74 -4.60 -17.59
CA ASN A 160 -11.30 -4.30 -16.27
C ASN A 160 -12.56 -3.43 -16.39
N LYS A 161 -13.66 -3.90 -15.80
CA LYS A 161 -14.99 -3.29 -15.86
C LYS A 161 -15.34 -2.37 -14.69
N GLN A 162 -14.57 -2.43 -13.60
CA GLN A 162 -14.92 -1.78 -12.33
C GLN A 162 -14.96 -0.25 -12.43
N HIS A 163 -15.75 0.37 -11.55
CA HIS A 163 -15.80 1.83 -11.41
C HIS A 163 -14.41 2.48 -11.27
N GLU A 164 -14.19 3.59 -11.97
CA GLU A 164 -12.87 4.16 -12.24
C GLU A 164 -12.11 4.58 -10.97
N VAL A 165 -12.82 5.10 -9.96
CA VAL A 165 -12.24 5.44 -8.66
C VAL A 165 -11.71 4.19 -7.93
N ARG A 166 -12.39 3.03 -8.03
CA ARG A 166 -11.90 1.78 -7.45
C ARG A 166 -10.59 1.34 -8.08
N GLN A 167 -10.42 1.52 -9.40
CA GLN A 167 -9.19 1.13 -10.10
C GLN A 167 -7.96 1.88 -9.54
N ILE A 168 -8.15 3.15 -9.15
CA ILE A 168 -7.12 4.00 -8.54
C ILE A 168 -6.86 3.62 -7.08
N GLU A 169 -7.91 3.34 -6.31
CA GLU A 169 -7.79 2.98 -4.89
C GLU A 169 -7.26 1.55 -4.67
N ALA A 170 -7.53 0.63 -5.60
CA ALA A 170 -7.09 -0.77 -5.53
C ALA A 170 -5.70 -1.02 -6.16
N SER A 171 -5.21 -0.12 -7.00
CA SER A 171 -3.90 -0.28 -7.64
C SER A 171 -2.75 -0.09 -6.62
N PRO A 172 -1.90 -1.10 -6.36
CA PRO A 172 -0.74 -0.93 -5.52
C PRO A 172 0.23 0.08 -6.17
N ARG A 173 0.89 0.91 -5.35
CA ARG A 173 1.81 1.97 -5.80
C ARG A 173 2.83 1.43 -6.82
N VAL A 174 2.70 1.90 -8.07
CA VAL A 174 3.62 1.78 -9.22
C VAL A 174 4.76 0.79 -9.02
N ASP A 175 4.62 -0.41 -9.60
CA ASP A 175 5.74 -1.33 -9.74
C ASP A 175 6.86 -0.63 -10.54
N ALA A 176 8.08 -0.59 -9.98
CA ALA A 176 9.22 0.15 -10.52
C ALA A 176 9.87 -0.53 -11.75
N ARG A 177 9.03 -1.05 -12.65
CA ARG A 177 9.37 -1.86 -13.82
C ARG A 177 8.52 -1.55 -15.06
N ASP A 178 7.46 -0.75 -14.93
CA ASP A 178 6.69 -0.28 -16.09
C ASP A 178 7.53 0.73 -16.90
N LYS A 179 7.70 0.43 -18.19
CA LYS A 179 8.43 1.29 -19.13
C LYS A 179 7.55 2.50 -19.48
N CYS A 180 7.99 3.67 -19.02
CA CYS A 180 7.37 4.95 -19.40
C CYS A 180 7.64 5.22 -20.90
N ILE A 181 6.61 5.65 -21.63
CA ILE A 181 6.69 6.04 -23.04
C ILE A 181 6.38 7.53 -23.11
N SER A 182 7.30 8.33 -23.65
CA SER A 182 7.02 9.75 -23.94
C SER A 182 6.08 9.86 -25.15
N CYS A 183 5.26 10.91 -25.21
CA CYS A 183 4.37 11.16 -26.35
C CYS A 183 5.14 11.19 -27.69
N ASN A 184 6.39 11.64 -27.66
CA ASN A 184 7.29 11.73 -28.82
C ASN A 184 7.73 10.36 -29.36
N GLN A 185 7.48 9.27 -28.61
CA GLN A 185 7.87 7.90 -28.93
C GLN A 185 6.69 7.02 -29.37
N LEU A 186 5.45 7.53 -29.35
CA LEU A 186 4.24 6.76 -29.72
C LEU A 186 4.28 6.22 -31.16
N PHE A 187 4.99 6.90 -32.07
CA PHE A 187 5.17 6.52 -33.47
C PHE A 187 6.65 6.28 -33.83
N ALA A 188 7.47 5.87 -32.86
CA ALA A 188 8.88 5.58 -33.08
C ALA A 188 9.10 4.42 -34.06
N GLU A 189 10.21 4.47 -34.80
CA GLU A 189 10.62 3.40 -35.72
C GLU A 189 11.36 2.32 -34.92
N GLY A 190 10.78 1.13 -34.84
CA GLY A 190 11.39 -0.05 -34.20
C GLY A 190 12.34 -0.78 -35.16
N GLN A 191 13.19 -1.65 -34.62
CA GLN A 191 14.22 -2.34 -35.42
C GLN A 191 13.63 -3.28 -36.51
N ASP A 192 12.41 -3.79 -36.31
CA ASP A 192 11.76 -4.73 -37.25
C ASP A 192 10.45 -4.19 -37.87
N PHE A 193 9.84 -3.12 -37.33
CA PHE A 193 8.56 -2.59 -37.83
C PHE A 193 8.29 -1.12 -37.45
N GLN A 194 7.51 -0.43 -38.29
CA GLN A 194 7.11 0.97 -38.09
C GLN A 194 5.73 1.07 -37.43
N ILE A 195 5.68 1.72 -36.26
CA ILE A 195 4.43 1.90 -35.52
C ILE A 195 3.56 2.96 -36.22
N ARG A 196 2.40 2.55 -36.73
CA ARG A 196 1.45 3.45 -37.45
C ARG A 196 0.08 3.63 -36.77
N ARG A 197 -0.27 2.78 -35.81
CA ARG A 197 -1.62 2.68 -35.25
C ARG A 197 -1.54 2.46 -33.74
N VAL A 198 -1.94 3.47 -32.97
CA VAL A 198 -1.73 3.56 -31.53
C VAL A 198 -3.07 3.71 -30.82
N MET A 199 -3.34 2.83 -29.85
CA MET A 199 -4.50 2.94 -28.94
C MET A 199 -4.03 3.38 -27.56
N THR A 200 -4.47 4.54 -27.10
CA THR A 200 -4.19 5.07 -25.76
C THR A 200 -5.41 4.92 -24.86
N ARG A 201 -5.31 3.95 -23.95
CA ARG A 201 -6.33 3.59 -22.97
C ARG A 201 -6.16 4.41 -21.69
N GLY A 202 -7.23 4.57 -20.92
CA GLY A 202 -7.20 5.14 -19.57
C GLY A 202 -8.60 5.52 -19.08
N VAL A 203 -8.79 5.68 -17.78
CA VAL A 203 -10.09 6.06 -17.18
C VAL A 203 -10.58 7.45 -17.64
N ALA A 204 -11.82 7.84 -17.36
CA ALA A 204 -12.26 9.23 -17.49
C ALA A 204 -11.51 10.13 -16.49
N GLY A 205 -11.56 11.45 -16.68
CA GLY A 205 -10.86 12.41 -15.82
C GLY A 205 -9.32 12.39 -15.90
N VAL A 206 -8.70 11.34 -16.44
CA VAL A 206 -7.23 11.14 -16.52
C VAL A 206 -6.52 12.09 -17.49
N GLY A 207 -7.26 12.80 -18.36
CA GLY A 207 -6.72 13.87 -19.21
C GLY A 207 -6.52 13.55 -20.70
N LYS A 208 -6.98 12.39 -21.22
CA LYS A 208 -6.79 11.97 -22.62
C LYS A 208 -7.05 13.07 -23.66
N THR A 209 -8.25 13.66 -23.68
CA THR A 209 -8.61 14.76 -24.59
C THR A 209 -7.77 16.03 -24.38
N VAL A 210 -7.34 16.32 -23.15
CA VAL A 210 -6.46 17.48 -22.85
C VAL A 210 -5.06 17.26 -23.41
N HIS A 211 -4.58 16.00 -23.40
CA HIS A 211 -3.32 15.59 -24.00
C HIS A 211 -3.37 15.62 -25.54
N VAL A 212 -4.48 15.19 -26.16
CA VAL A 212 -4.73 15.38 -27.61
C VAL A 212 -4.72 16.87 -27.98
N ASN A 213 -5.45 17.71 -27.23
CA ASN A 213 -5.46 19.15 -27.47
C ASN A 213 -4.07 19.79 -27.31
N LYS A 214 -3.25 19.31 -26.34
CA LYS A 214 -1.87 19.77 -26.15
C LYS A 214 -0.98 19.37 -27.33
N PHE A 215 -1.00 18.10 -27.75
CA PHE A 215 -0.26 17.61 -28.91
C PHE A 215 -0.61 18.41 -30.18
N THR A 216 -1.91 18.62 -30.44
CA THR A 216 -2.36 19.41 -31.59
C THR A 216 -1.92 20.86 -31.48
N LEU A 217 -1.90 21.46 -30.29
CA LEU A 217 -1.39 22.81 -30.06
C LEU A 217 0.12 22.90 -30.31
N ASP A 218 0.91 21.92 -29.86
CA ASP A 218 2.37 21.92 -30.04
C ASP A 218 2.77 21.79 -31.51
N TRP A 219 2.15 20.85 -32.24
CA TRP A 219 2.27 20.76 -33.70
C TRP A 219 1.81 22.06 -34.38
N ALA A 220 0.70 22.64 -33.92
CA ALA A 220 0.17 23.87 -34.49
C ALA A 220 1.05 25.08 -34.21
N GLU A 221 1.83 25.12 -33.13
CA GLU A 221 2.71 26.25 -32.74
C GLU A 221 4.15 26.12 -33.27
N ASP A 222 4.39 25.24 -34.24
CA ASP A 222 5.70 25.00 -34.88
C ASP A 222 6.79 24.62 -33.86
N GLY A 223 6.44 23.71 -32.94
CA GLY A 223 7.33 23.16 -31.91
C GLY A 223 7.79 21.73 -32.22
N GLU A 224 7.68 20.84 -31.23
CA GLU A 224 7.92 19.41 -31.46
C GLU A 224 6.89 18.82 -32.45
N HIS A 225 7.27 17.74 -33.13
CA HIS A 225 6.51 17.05 -34.20
C HIS A 225 6.56 17.64 -35.64
N ASP A 226 7.60 18.39 -36.02
CA ASP A 226 7.86 18.83 -37.41
C ASP A 226 7.92 17.72 -38.49
N HIS A 227 7.96 16.45 -38.10
CA HIS A 227 7.89 15.29 -39.00
C HIS A 227 6.46 14.97 -39.50
N LEU A 228 5.46 15.80 -39.17
CA LEU A 228 4.06 15.66 -39.59
C LEU A 228 3.60 16.88 -40.40
N ASP A 229 3.17 16.66 -41.63
CA ASP A 229 2.63 17.71 -42.50
C ASP A 229 1.23 18.16 -42.08
N PHE A 230 0.41 17.24 -41.58
CA PHE A 230 -0.96 17.51 -41.13
C PHE A 230 -1.33 16.65 -39.92
N VAL A 231 -2.07 17.26 -38.99
CA VAL A 231 -2.72 16.58 -37.86
C VAL A 231 -4.22 16.88 -37.93
N PHE A 232 -5.07 15.87 -37.77
CA PHE A 232 -6.52 15.99 -37.83
C PHE A 232 -7.17 15.35 -36.60
N PRO A 233 -7.49 16.13 -35.55
CA PRO A 233 -8.21 15.65 -34.37
C PRO A 233 -9.72 15.61 -34.61
N LEU A 234 -10.28 14.40 -34.71
CA LEU A 234 -11.70 14.13 -34.88
C LEU A 234 -12.23 13.48 -33.61
N SER A 235 -13.17 14.11 -32.91
CA SER A 235 -13.82 13.45 -31.77
C SER A 235 -14.91 12.48 -32.25
N PHE A 236 -15.04 11.31 -31.63
CA PHE A 236 -16.19 10.43 -31.85
C PHE A 236 -17.52 11.12 -31.48
N ARG A 237 -17.51 12.10 -30.56
CA ARG A 237 -18.66 12.99 -30.27
C ARG A 237 -19.13 13.73 -31.52
N GLU A 238 -18.20 14.28 -32.29
CA GLU A 238 -18.44 15.04 -33.52
C GLU A 238 -18.81 14.10 -34.68
N LEU A 239 -18.07 13.00 -34.85
CA LEU A 239 -18.31 11.99 -35.89
C LEU A 239 -19.70 11.32 -35.78
N ASN A 240 -20.21 11.14 -34.56
CA ASN A 240 -21.57 10.62 -34.31
C ASN A 240 -22.68 11.43 -34.99
N LEU A 241 -22.48 12.75 -35.21
CA LEU A 241 -23.46 13.61 -35.89
C LEU A 241 -23.67 13.24 -37.36
N MET A 242 -22.65 12.63 -37.97
CA MET A 242 -22.60 12.35 -39.40
C MET A 242 -22.95 10.89 -39.71
N ARG A 243 -23.28 10.08 -38.69
CA ARG A 243 -23.56 8.62 -38.78
C ARG A 243 -24.61 8.20 -39.82
N GLU A 244 -25.60 9.05 -40.07
CA GLU A 244 -26.75 8.80 -40.97
C GLU A 244 -26.51 9.32 -42.39
N LYS A 245 -25.38 9.96 -42.65
CA LYS A 245 -24.98 10.45 -43.98
C LYS A 245 -24.02 9.46 -44.63
N ARG A 246 -24.10 9.33 -45.96
CA ARG A 246 -22.98 8.87 -46.78
C ARG A 246 -22.22 10.11 -47.27
N LEU A 247 -20.89 10.03 -47.25
CA LEU A 247 -19.95 11.05 -47.71
C LEU A 247 -18.68 10.35 -48.19
N SER A 248 -17.90 11.02 -49.03
CA SER A 248 -16.49 10.68 -49.23
C SER A 248 -15.64 11.07 -48.01
N PHE A 249 -14.41 10.56 -47.92
CA PHE A 249 -13.49 10.89 -46.82
C PHE A 249 -12.94 12.33 -46.95
N GLU A 250 -12.76 12.83 -48.18
CA GLU A 250 -12.38 14.23 -48.43
C GLU A 250 -13.49 15.21 -47.99
N GLU A 251 -14.76 14.89 -48.28
CA GLU A 251 -15.92 15.68 -47.79
C GLU A 251 -16.08 15.61 -46.27
N LEU A 252 -15.91 14.42 -45.67
CA LEU A 252 -16.00 14.26 -44.22
C LEU A 252 -15.01 15.19 -43.50
N LEU A 253 -13.77 15.28 -44.00
CA LEU A 253 -12.77 16.19 -43.45
C LEU A 253 -13.08 17.66 -43.76
N ALA A 254 -13.57 17.99 -44.96
CA ALA A 254 -13.98 19.36 -45.28
C ALA A 254 -15.17 19.88 -44.45
N VAL A 255 -15.97 18.99 -43.83
CA VAL A 255 -17.02 19.35 -42.85
C VAL A 255 -16.44 19.73 -41.47
N PHE A 256 -15.38 19.04 -41.00
CA PHE A 256 -14.76 19.33 -39.70
C PHE A 256 -13.64 20.38 -39.77
N PHE A 257 -13.00 20.52 -40.94
CA PHE A 257 -11.90 21.43 -41.22
C PHE A 257 -12.15 22.13 -42.57
N PRO A 258 -13.00 23.18 -42.64
CA PRO A 258 -13.33 23.87 -43.89
C PRO A 258 -12.10 24.40 -44.66
N GLU A 259 -10.98 24.60 -43.98
CA GLU A 259 -9.67 24.94 -44.53
C GLU A 259 -9.15 23.91 -45.56
N THR A 260 -9.54 22.63 -45.46
CA THR A 260 -9.07 21.56 -46.35
C THR A 260 -9.81 21.51 -47.68
N LYS A 261 -10.92 22.24 -47.84
CA LYS A 261 -11.71 22.20 -49.06
C LYS A 261 -10.89 22.65 -50.28
N GLU A 262 -10.91 21.85 -51.35
CA GLU A 262 -10.19 22.12 -52.61
C GLU A 262 -8.64 22.23 -52.46
N SER A 263 -8.09 21.82 -51.31
CA SER A 263 -6.65 21.84 -51.01
C SER A 263 -5.83 20.81 -51.80
N GLY A 264 -6.42 19.64 -52.10
CA GLY A 264 -5.76 18.55 -52.82
C GLY A 264 -4.80 17.69 -51.99
N ILE A 265 -4.85 17.75 -50.66
CA ILE A 265 -3.94 17.02 -49.74
C ILE A 265 -3.75 15.54 -50.12
N PHE A 266 -4.82 14.83 -50.49
CA PHE A 266 -4.76 13.39 -50.81
C PHE A 266 -4.14 13.05 -52.17
N LYS A 267 -3.65 14.03 -52.92
CA LYS A 267 -3.04 13.85 -54.25
C LYS A 267 -1.52 13.65 -54.21
N SER A 268 -0.88 13.83 -53.05
CA SER A 268 0.58 13.64 -52.89
C SER A 268 0.87 12.50 -51.91
N VAL A 269 1.68 11.54 -52.37
CA VAL A 269 2.03 10.32 -51.62
C VAL A 269 3.07 10.59 -50.50
N PHE A 270 3.74 11.75 -50.55
CA PHE A 270 4.83 12.09 -49.63
C PHE A 270 4.39 12.76 -48.32
N ILE A 271 3.11 13.11 -48.19
CA ILE A 271 2.58 13.89 -47.05
C ILE A 271 2.38 12.97 -45.83
N ARG A 272 3.03 13.28 -44.71
CA ARG A 272 2.85 12.57 -43.43
C ARG A 272 1.64 13.12 -42.67
N ILE A 273 0.52 12.39 -42.70
CA ILE A 273 -0.75 12.76 -42.05
C ILE A 273 -0.97 11.91 -40.78
N LEU A 274 -1.34 12.55 -39.67
CA LEU A 274 -1.83 11.91 -38.45
C LEU A 274 -3.32 12.21 -38.22
N PHE A 275 -4.15 11.17 -38.12
CA PHE A 275 -5.52 11.26 -37.65
C PHE A 275 -5.57 10.91 -36.16
N ILE A 276 -6.19 11.77 -35.34
CA ILE A 276 -6.40 11.51 -33.92
C ILE A 276 -7.90 11.33 -33.68
N LEU A 277 -8.32 10.12 -33.29
CA LEU A 277 -9.70 9.73 -33.05
C LEU A 277 -9.96 9.72 -31.54
N ASP A 278 -10.44 10.85 -31.00
CA ASP A 278 -10.60 11.05 -29.55
C ASP A 278 -11.97 10.57 -29.05
N GLY A 279 -11.98 9.78 -27.97
CA GLY A 279 -13.20 9.37 -27.27
C GLY A 279 -13.97 8.18 -27.86
N LEU A 280 -13.27 7.10 -28.27
CA LEU A 280 -13.93 5.89 -28.80
C LEU A 280 -15.02 5.32 -27.87
N ASP A 281 -14.90 5.50 -26.56
CA ASP A 281 -15.92 5.12 -25.57
C ASP A 281 -17.22 5.95 -25.60
N GLU A 282 -17.30 6.93 -26.50
CA GLU A 282 -18.47 7.75 -26.78
C GLU A 282 -19.00 7.51 -28.20
N SER A 283 -18.37 6.60 -28.96
CA SER A 283 -18.82 6.16 -30.28
C SER A 283 -20.21 5.52 -30.21
N ARG A 284 -21.05 5.89 -31.17
CA ARG A 284 -22.33 5.24 -31.51
C ARG A 284 -22.30 4.68 -32.94
N LEU A 285 -21.11 4.57 -33.52
CA LEU A 285 -20.86 4.02 -34.85
C LEU A 285 -20.62 2.52 -34.73
N SER A 286 -21.32 1.72 -35.53
CA SER A 286 -21.12 0.26 -35.59
C SER A 286 -19.87 -0.05 -36.41
N LEU A 287 -18.70 -0.03 -35.78
CA LEU A 287 -17.41 -0.32 -36.42
C LEU A 287 -17.26 -1.83 -36.64
N ASP A 288 -17.87 -2.36 -37.71
CA ASP A 288 -17.77 -3.77 -38.07
C ASP A 288 -16.41 -4.07 -38.73
N PHE A 289 -15.49 -4.65 -37.97
CA PHE A 289 -14.16 -5.02 -38.46
C PHE A 289 -14.10 -6.35 -39.22
N GLU A 290 -15.20 -7.08 -39.31
CA GLU A 290 -15.31 -8.32 -40.10
C GLU A 290 -15.95 -8.04 -41.46
N ASN A 291 -17.21 -7.57 -41.49
CA ASN A 291 -18.05 -7.55 -42.70
C ASN A 291 -18.12 -6.18 -43.40
N SER A 292 -17.52 -5.11 -42.86
CA SER A 292 -17.53 -3.78 -43.50
C SER A 292 -16.96 -3.82 -44.92
N GLU A 293 -17.65 -3.10 -45.83
CA GLU A 293 -17.20 -2.73 -47.19
C GLU A 293 -15.71 -2.36 -47.19
N ILE A 294 -14.94 -2.78 -48.20
CA ILE A 294 -13.50 -2.45 -48.33
C ILE A 294 -13.36 -1.21 -49.21
N LEU A 295 -12.77 -0.14 -48.66
CA LEU A 295 -12.54 1.13 -49.35
C LEU A 295 -11.05 1.47 -49.36
N ALA A 296 -10.57 1.92 -50.51
CA ALA A 296 -9.18 2.36 -50.72
C ALA A 296 -9.06 3.79 -51.30
N ASP A 297 -10.16 4.34 -51.81
CA ASP A 297 -10.24 5.64 -52.45
C ASP A 297 -10.96 6.64 -51.53
N VAL A 298 -10.35 7.82 -51.33
CA VAL A 298 -10.89 8.89 -50.46
C VAL A 298 -12.13 9.58 -51.03
N THR A 299 -12.42 9.40 -52.33
CA THR A 299 -13.55 10.02 -53.04
C THR A 299 -14.83 9.17 -53.04
N GLN A 300 -14.79 7.93 -52.56
CA GLN A 300 -15.94 7.01 -52.57
C GLN A 300 -16.91 7.26 -51.40
N GLU A 301 -18.20 7.40 -51.69
CA GLU A 301 -19.24 7.68 -50.69
C GLU A 301 -19.59 6.46 -49.81
N ALA A 302 -19.34 6.58 -48.52
CA ALA A 302 -19.69 5.57 -47.53
C ALA A 302 -20.21 6.16 -46.21
N SER A 303 -20.75 5.30 -45.35
CA SER A 303 -21.10 5.73 -43.99
C SER A 303 -19.84 6.01 -43.17
N VAL A 304 -19.93 6.92 -42.22
CA VAL A 304 -18.78 7.32 -41.37
C VAL A 304 -18.18 6.12 -40.62
N ALA A 305 -18.99 5.13 -40.24
CA ALA A 305 -18.50 3.89 -39.65
C ALA A 305 -17.58 3.11 -40.60
N VAL A 306 -17.99 2.92 -41.85
CA VAL A 306 -17.21 2.21 -42.89
C VAL A 306 -15.92 2.97 -43.23
N LEU A 307 -15.98 4.31 -43.33
CA LEU A 307 -14.80 5.16 -43.57
C LEU A 307 -13.75 4.98 -42.45
N LEU A 308 -14.16 5.10 -41.20
CA LEU A 308 -13.26 4.96 -40.03
C LEU A 308 -12.73 3.53 -39.90
N THR A 309 -13.56 2.51 -40.10
CA THR A 309 -13.14 1.11 -40.13
C THR A 309 -12.05 0.87 -41.18
N ASN A 310 -12.18 1.42 -42.40
CA ASN A 310 -11.15 1.27 -43.43
C ASN A 310 -9.88 2.06 -43.17
N LEU A 311 -9.97 3.24 -42.53
CA LEU A 311 -8.81 4.00 -42.06
C LEU A 311 -8.03 3.21 -40.98
N ILE A 312 -8.73 2.65 -39.99
CA ILE A 312 -8.14 1.87 -38.89
C ILE A 312 -7.56 0.54 -39.42
N ARG A 313 -8.28 -0.16 -40.30
CA ARG A 313 -7.76 -1.33 -41.04
C ARG A 313 -6.53 -1.00 -41.91
N GLY A 314 -6.29 0.28 -42.22
CA GLY A 314 -5.20 0.71 -43.11
C GLY A 314 -5.47 0.36 -44.59
N ARG A 315 -6.75 0.26 -44.98
CA ARG A 315 -7.18 0.08 -46.38
C ARG A 315 -7.34 1.44 -47.06
N LEU A 316 -7.94 2.39 -46.34
CA LEU A 316 -8.02 3.79 -46.71
C LEU A 316 -6.80 4.52 -46.13
N LEU A 317 -6.06 5.26 -46.96
CA LEU A 317 -4.83 5.99 -46.59
C LEU A 317 -3.80 5.12 -45.82
N PRO A 318 -3.26 4.03 -46.41
CA PRO A 318 -2.35 3.09 -45.74
C PRO A 318 -1.05 3.70 -45.18
N LEU A 319 -0.64 4.88 -45.66
CA LEU A 319 0.54 5.61 -45.18
C LEU A 319 0.26 6.59 -44.03
N ALA A 320 -1.01 6.81 -43.65
CA ALA A 320 -1.36 7.66 -42.53
C ALA A 320 -0.97 7.04 -41.18
N LEU A 321 -0.81 7.90 -40.18
CA LEU A 321 -0.74 7.53 -38.77
C LEU A 321 -2.13 7.67 -38.15
N VAL A 322 -2.48 6.77 -37.23
CA VAL A 322 -3.76 6.82 -36.50
C VAL A 322 -3.49 6.70 -35.00
N TRP A 323 -3.92 7.70 -34.23
CA TRP A 323 -3.96 7.67 -32.76
C TRP A 323 -5.41 7.59 -32.31
N ILE A 324 -5.74 6.67 -31.40
CA ILE A 324 -7.10 6.47 -30.90
C ILE A 324 -7.08 6.59 -29.38
N THR A 325 -7.96 7.40 -28.79
CA THR A 325 -8.13 7.45 -27.33
C THR A 325 -9.41 6.73 -26.90
N SER A 326 -9.36 6.02 -25.76
CA SER A 326 -10.49 5.22 -25.28
C SER A 326 -10.44 4.95 -23.78
N ARG A 327 -11.60 4.66 -23.16
CA ARG A 327 -11.65 3.92 -21.89
C ARG A 327 -11.41 2.42 -22.11
N PRO A 328 -10.81 1.69 -21.15
CA PRO A 328 -10.47 0.27 -21.30
C PRO A 328 -11.63 -0.59 -21.83
N LEU A 329 -12.84 -0.39 -21.31
CA LEU A 329 -14.08 -1.07 -21.74
C LEU A 329 -14.37 -0.95 -23.24
N ALA A 330 -14.35 0.26 -23.80
CA ALA A 330 -14.69 0.48 -25.20
C ALA A 330 -13.54 0.19 -26.17
N SER A 331 -12.31 0.12 -25.67
CA SER A 331 -11.15 -0.22 -26.49
C SER A 331 -11.20 -1.64 -27.09
N ALA A 332 -12.14 -2.48 -26.61
CA ALA A 332 -12.48 -3.78 -27.19
C ALA A 332 -13.35 -3.70 -28.47
N GLN A 333 -13.86 -2.52 -28.85
CA GLN A 333 -14.55 -2.31 -30.14
C GLN A 333 -13.60 -2.42 -31.35
N ILE A 334 -12.28 -2.38 -31.13
CA ILE A 334 -11.26 -2.48 -32.18
C ILE A 334 -10.40 -3.72 -31.91
N PRO A 335 -10.36 -4.70 -32.83
CA PRO A 335 -9.49 -5.88 -32.70
C PRO A 335 -8.01 -5.49 -32.54
N LEU A 336 -7.31 -6.18 -31.64
CA LEU A 336 -5.89 -5.92 -31.37
C LEU A 336 -5.00 -6.12 -32.61
N GLU A 337 -5.38 -7.00 -33.53
CA GLU A 337 -4.71 -7.23 -34.81
C GLU A 337 -4.68 -6.01 -35.76
N HIS A 338 -5.47 -4.98 -35.49
CA HIS A 338 -5.44 -3.71 -36.25
C HIS A 338 -4.60 -2.62 -35.55
N LEU A 339 -4.01 -2.91 -34.40
CA LEU A 339 -3.24 -1.97 -33.59
C LEU A 339 -1.78 -2.40 -33.54
N HIS A 340 -0.86 -1.45 -33.68
CA HIS A 340 0.58 -1.71 -33.61
C HIS A 340 1.15 -1.46 -32.22
N LEU A 341 0.52 -0.57 -31.44
CA LEU A 341 0.88 -0.25 -30.06
C LEU A 341 -0.37 0.02 -29.24
N VAL A 342 -0.41 -0.51 -28.02
CA VAL A 342 -1.39 -0.14 -26.99
C VAL A 342 -0.62 0.52 -25.85
N THR A 343 -1.06 1.70 -25.43
CA THR A 343 -0.52 2.45 -24.29
C THR A 343 -1.61 2.69 -23.25
N GLU A 344 -1.23 2.90 -22.01
CA GLU A 344 -2.14 3.21 -20.90
C GLU A 344 -1.71 4.49 -20.18
N VAL A 345 -2.64 5.44 -20.05
CA VAL A 345 -2.49 6.62 -19.20
C VAL A 345 -2.95 6.25 -17.81
N ARG A 346 -2.03 6.23 -16.84
CA ARG A 346 -2.36 5.92 -15.44
C ARG A 346 -2.99 7.13 -14.73
N GLY A 347 -2.30 8.27 -14.79
CA GLY A 347 -2.67 9.51 -14.09
C GLY A 347 -1.42 10.31 -13.69
N PHE A 348 -1.56 11.20 -12.70
CA PHE A 348 -0.44 11.93 -12.11
C PHE A 348 0.26 11.10 -11.01
N ASN A 349 1.55 10.86 -11.16
CA ASN A 349 2.42 10.41 -10.08
C ASN A 349 2.58 11.51 -9.00
N ASP A 350 3.13 11.16 -7.83
CA ASP A 350 3.20 12.10 -6.71
C ASP A 350 3.99 13.40 -7.00
N PRO A 351 5.13 13.38 -7.74
CA PRO A 351 5.75 14.59 -8.29
C PRO A 351 4.86 15.43 -9.23
N GLN A 352 4.11 14.81 -10.15
CA GLN A 352 3.21 15.50 -11.08
C GLN A 352 2.03 16.18 -10.37
N LYS A 353 1.53 15.62 -9.25
CA LYS A 353 0.53 16.28 -8.39
C LYS A 353 1.06 17.60 -7.84
N ASP A 354 2.25 17.53 -7.24
CA ASP A 354 2.99 18.68 -6.70
C ASP A 354 3.25 19.75 -7.77
N GLU A 355 3.64 19.33 -8.97
CA GLU A 355 3.84 20.22 -10.11
C GLU A 355 2.53 20.91 -10.54
N TYR A 356 1.45 20.15 -10.71
CA TYR A 356 0.14 20.69 -11.08
C TYR A 356 -0.32 21.76 -10.10
N PHE A 357 -0.23 21.51 -8.79
CA PHE A 357 -0.65 22.50 -7.78
C PHE A 357 0.20 23.78 -7.84
N ARG A 358 1.53 23.69 -8.06
CA ARG A 358 2.40 24.86 -8.21
C ARG A 358 2.19 25.62 -9.53
N ARG A 359 1.83 24.93 -10.63
CA ARG A 359 1.40 25.56 -11.89
C ARG A 359 0.04 26.26 -11.76
N LYS A 360 -0.88 25.66 -11.01
CA LYS A 360 -2.29 26.10 -10.88
C LYS A 360 -2.49 27.24 -9.87
N ILE A 361 -1.62 27.37 -8.87
CA ILE A 361 -1.71 28.35 -7.77
C ILE A 361 -0.45 29.24 -7.80
N PRO A 362 -0.52 30.46 -8.35
CA PRO A 362 0.64 31.36 -8.46
C PRO A 362 1.25 31.75 -7.10
N GLU A 363 0.43 31.78 -6.05
CA GLU A 363 0.87 32.14 -4.70
C GLU A 363 1.62 30.96 -4.05
N LYS A 364 2.93 30.84 -4.28
CA LYS A 364 3.75 29.70 -3.82
C LYS A 364 3.49 29.26 -2.36
N PRO A 365 3.40 30.14 -1.33
CA PRO A 365 3.12 29.72 0.04
C PRO A 365 1.72 29.08 0.22
N LEU A 366 0.74 29.47 -0.61
CA LEU A 366 -0.58 28.86 -0.65
C LEU A 366 -0.55 27.55 -1.43
N ALA A 367 0.21 27.46 -2.53
CA ALA A 367 0.41 26.22 -3.28
C ALA A 367 1.05 25.14 -2.40
N ASP A 368 2.11 25.46 -1.66
CA ASP A 368 2.78 24.51 -0.76
C ASP A 368 1.89 24.15 0.45
N ARG A 369 1.02 25.06 0.95
CA ARG A 369 -0.04 24.73 1.94
C ARG A 369 -1.11 23.79 1.39
N VAL A 370 -1.55 23.98 0.14
CA VAL A 370 -2.51 23.08 -0.54
C VAL A 370 -1.89 21.70 -0.73
N ILE A 371 -0.62 21.63 -1.15
CA ILE A 371 0.12 20.36 -1.29
C ILE A 371 0.25 19.64 0.05
N ALA A 372 0.57 20.36 1.14
CA ALA A 372 0.62 19.78 2.49
C ALA A 372 -0.74 19.21 2.93
N HIS A 373 -1.83 19.99 2.74
CA HIS A 373 -3.19 19.57 3.07
C HIS A 373 -3.63 18.32 2.29
N VAL A 374 -3.42 18.32 0.96
CA VAL A 374 -3.72 17.17 0.10
C VAL A 374 -2.94 15.93 0.54
N LYS A 375 -1.65 16.07 0.88
CA LYS A 375 -0.82 14.96 1.37
C LYS A 375 -1.26 14.41 2.73
N SER A 376 -1.67 15.26 3.67
CA SER A 376 -2.22 14.82 4.96
C SER A 376 -3.56 14.09 4.83
N CYS A 377 -4.42 14.51 3.91
CA CYS A 377 -5.70 13.86 3.66
C CYS A 377 -5.52 12.72 2.64
N ARG A 378 -5.06 11.55 3.09
CA ARG A 378 -4.66 10.41 2.24
C ARG A 378 -5.69 10.04 1.16
N SER A 379 -6.99 10.12 1.45
CA SER A 379 -8.04 9.90 0.44
C SER A 379 -8.01 10.95 -0.67
N LEU A 380 -7.85 12.24 -0.35
CA LEU A 380 -7.68 13.29 -1.34
C LEU A 380 -6.37 13.08 -2.14
N HIS A 381 -5.28 12.67 -1.50
CA HIS A 381 -4.00 12.37 -2.19
C HIS A 381 -4.11 11.23 -3.22
N ILE A 382 -4.95 10.22 -2.94
CA ILE A 382 -5.24 9.12 -3.88
C ILE A 382 -6.12 9.64 -5.03
N MET A 383 -7.19 10.37 -4.73
CA MET A 383 -8.10 10.92 -5.74
C MET A 383 -7.40 11.89 -6.70
N CYS A 384 -6.47 12.70 -6.20
CA CYS A 384 -5.57 13.55 -6.99
C CYS A 384 -4.61 12.77 -7.92
N HIS A 385 -4.75 11.46 -8.09
CA HIS A 385 -4.17 10.76 -9.25
C HIS A 385 -4.83 11.19 -10.57
N LEU A 386 -6.10 11.62 -10.58
CA LEU A 386 -6.72 12.22 -11.77
C LEU A 386 -6.57 13.75 -11.79
N PRO A 387 -6.17 14.36 -12.92
CA PRO A 387 -6.12 15.81 -13.08
C PRO A 387 -7.43 16.54 -12.73
N ILE A 388 -8.60 15.93 -12.96
CA ILE A 388 -9.90 16.52 -12.62
C ILE A 388 -10.07 16.72 -11.09
N PHE A 389 -9.56 15.80 -10.28
CA PHE A 389 -9.58 15.92 -8.82
C PHE A 389 -8.54 16.94 -8.32
N CYS A 390 -7.37 17.03 -8.98
CA CYS A 390 -6.42 18.11 -8.71
C CYS A 390 -7.01 19.50 -9.01
N TRP A 391 -7.73 19.65 -10.13
CA TRP A 391 -8.42 20.89 -10.51
C TRP A 391 -9.47 21.30 -9.46
N MET A 392 -10.29 20.35 -9.02
CA MET A 392 -11.32 20.59 -8.00
C MET A 392 -10.69 20.93 -6.65
N ALA A 393 -9.71 20.14 -6.19
CA ALA A 393 -8.99 20.38 -4.93
C ALA A 393 -8.25 21.72 -4.95
N ALA A 394 -7.57 22.08 -6.05
CA ALA A 394 -6.92 23.38 -6.18
C ALA A 394 -7.92 24.53 -6.11
N THR A 395 -9.10 24.38 -6.72
CA THR A 395 -10.15 25.41 -6.73
C THR A 395 -10.76 25.61 -5.33
N VAL A 396 -11.12 24.52 -4.64
CA VAL A 396 -11.72 24.54 -3.30
C VAL A 396 -10.70 24.97 -2.24
N LEU A 397 -9.53 24.32 -2.19
CA LEU A 397 -8.53 24.58 -1.16
C LEU A 397 -7.85 25.94 -1.32
N ARG A 398 -7.67 26.48 -2.55
CA ARG A 398 -7.22 27.87 -2.73
C ARG A 398 -8.22 28.84 -2.09
N SER A 399 -9.52 28.61 -2.24
CA SER A 399 -10.53 29.47 -1.61
C SER A 399 -10.56 29.33 -0.08
N LYS A 400 -10.45 28.11 0.45
CA LYS A 400 -10.56 27.85 1.91
C LYS A 400 -9.29 28.12 2.71
N LEU A 401 -8.10 27.89 2.13
CA LEU A 401 -6.83 28.15 2.80
C LEU A 401 -6.32 29.58 2.60
N SER A 402 -6.99 30.41 1.79
CA SER A 402 -6.69 31.87 1.72
C SER A 402 -7.09 32.63 2.99
N THR A 403 -8.06 32.11 3.76
CA THR A 403 -8.39 32.61 5.11
C THR A 403 -7.46 32.03 6.17
N ALA A 404 -7.29 32.74 7.29
CA ALA A 404 -6.39 32.34 8.37
C ALA A 404 -6.89 31.10 9.14
N ASP A 405 -8.20 31.00 9.34
CA ASP A 405 -8.83 29.94 10.13
C ASP A 405 -8.95 28.64 9.32
N GLY A 406 -7.94 27.77 9.46
CA GLY A 406 -7.83 26.53 8.69
C GLY A 406 -8.77 25.38 9.11
N GLU A 407 -9.64 25.57 10.10
CA GLU A 407 -10.46 24.49 10.67
C GLU A 407 -11.52 23.93 9.69
N ASP A 408 -12.16 24.78 8.89
CA ASP A 408 -13.20 24.39 7.90
C ASP A 408 -12.57 24.00 6.54
N SER A 409 -11.55 23.14 6.60
CA SER A 409 -10.86 22.59 5.43
C SER A 409 -11.31 21.13 5.16
N PRO A 410 -11.70 20.78 3.92
CA PRO A 410 -12.24 19.46 3.61
C PRO A 410 -11.22 18.36 3.80
N LYS A 411 -11.61 17.29 4.51
CA LYS A 411 -10.80 16.09 4.75
C LYS A 411 -11.38 14.88 4.00
N THR A 412 -12.71 14.77 3.95
CA THR A 412 -13.40 13.70 3.20
C THR A 412 -13.73 14.10 1.76
N LEU A 413 -14.05 13.13 0.90
CA LEU A 413 -14.47 13.37 -0.47
C LEU A 413 -15.80 14.14 -0.52
N THR A 414 -16.75 13.81 0.35
CA THR A 414 -18.05 14.50 0.40
C THR A 414 -17.88 15.97 0.81
N GLN A 415 -17.00 16.28 1.76
CA GLN A 415 -16.71 17.67 2.15
C GLN A 415 -16.12 18.48 0.99
N MET A 416 -15.18 17.90 0.22
CA MET A 416 -14.62 18.55 -0.96
C MET A 416 -15.71 18.91 -1.98
N TYR A 417 -16.66 18.00 -2.22
CA TYR A 417 -17.80 18.24 -3.11
C TYR A 417 -18.83 19.23 -2.56
N ILE A 418 -19.08 19.24 -1.25
CA ILE A 418 -19.98 20.24 -0.63
C ILE A 418 -19.40 21.65 -0.75
N HIS A 419 -18.10 21.87 -0.51
CA HIS A 419 -17.51 23.19 -0.72
C HIS A 419 -17.41 23.57 -2.21
N PHE A 420 -17.20 22.59 -3.11
CA PHE A 420 -17.32 22.84 -4.56
C PHE A 420 -18.73 23.32 -4.93
N LEU A 421 -19.77 22.70 -4.36
CA LEU A 421 -21.15 23.17 -4.48
C LEU A 421 -21.35 24.56 -3.85
N SER A 422 -20.75 24.88 -2.69
CA SER A 422 -20.82 26.23 -2.11
C SER A 422 -20.25 27.29 -3.07
N LEU A 423 -19.08 27.02 -3.68
CA LEU A 423 -18.47 27.94 -4.65
C LEU A 423 -19.29 28.06 -5.94
N TYR A 424 -20.00 27.00 -6.35
CA TYR A 424 -20.99 27.06 -7.44
C TYR A 424 -22.18 27.95 -7.06
N VAL A 425 -22.76 27.73 -5.87
CA VAL A 425 -23.90 28.49 -5.33
C VAL A 425 -23.58 29.98 -5.21
N ASP A 426 -22.43 30.34 -4.65
CA ASP A 426 -21.99 31.74 -4.50
C ASP A 426 -21.79 32.43 -5.86
N ASN A 427 -21.50 31.68 -6.91
CA ASN A 427 -21.34 32.18 -8.27
C ASN A 427 -22.70 32.39 -8.96
N VAL A 428 -23.67 31.50 -8.73
CA VAL A 428 -25.06 31.67 -9.20
C VAL A 428 -25.75 32.83 -8.49
N ASN A 429 -25.60 32.94 -7.17
CA ASN A 429 -26.20 34.01 -6.36
C ASN A 429 -25.77 35.42 -6.80
N LYS A 430 -24.54 35.57 -7.31
CA LYS A 430 -24.01 36.83 -7.88
C LYS A 430 -24.59 37.21 -9.24
N ARG A 431 -25.31 36.29 -9.92
CA ARG A 431 -25.94 36.53 -11.24
C ARG A 431 -27.44 36.77 -11.16
N LEU A 432 -28.09 36.35 -10.07
CA LEU A 432 -29.53 36.50 -9.88
C LEU A 432 -29.86 37.95 -9.50
N PRO A 433 -30.74 38.65 -10.27
CA PRO A 433 -31.20 40.00 -9.93
C PRO A 433 -31.84 40.08 -8.53
N ASP A 434 -31.88 41.27 -7.95
CA ASP A 434 -32.60 41.53 -6.69
C ASP A 434 -34.12 41.66 -6.95
N SER A 435 -34.75 40.54 -7.32
CA SER A 435 -36.20 40.40 -7.40
C SER A 435 -36.81 39.99 -6.04
N SER A 436 -38.13 40.10 -5.92
CA SER A 436 -38.88 39.81 -4.69
C SER A 436 -39.11 38.31 -4.41
N GLU A 437 -38.61 37.42 -5.27
CA GLU A 437 -38.59 35.98 -4.97
C GLU A 437 -37.39 35.63 -4.10
N SER A 438 -37.58 34.72 -3.15
CA SER A 438 -36.49 34.21 -2.32
C SER A 438 -35.49 33.45 -3.20
N LYS A 439 -34.30 34.03 -3.42
CA LYS A 439 -33.24 33.48 -4.27
C LYS A 439 -32.86 32.03 -3.89
N ALA A 440 -33.02 31.68 -2.61
CA ALA A 440 -32.78 30.33 -2.09
C ALA A 440 -33.78 29.28 -2.66
N ASP A 441 -35.02 29.66 -2.96
CA ASP A 441 -36.03 28.74 -3.47
C ASP A 441 -35.84 28.46 -4.97
N VAL A 442 -35.51 29.50 -5.75
CA VAL A 442 -35.08 29.36 -7.16
C VAL A 442 -33.82 28.48 -7.26
N LEU A 443 -32.84 28.72 -6.39
CA LEU A 443 -31.62 27.91 -6.31
C LEU A 443 -31.92 26.45 -5.95
N ARG A 444 -32.80 26.21 -4.95
CA ARG A 444 -33.17 24.85 -4.53
C ARG A 444 -33.93 24.12 -5.64
N ALA A 445 -34.83 24.78 -6.36
CA ALA A 445 -35.51 24.21 -7.53
C ALA A 445 -34.49 23.79 -8.61
N ASN A 446 -33.58 24.69 -8.98
CA ASN A 446 -32.52 24.43 -9.96
C ASN A 446 -31.64 23.22 -9.57
N LEU A 447 -31.25 23.12 -8.30
CA LEU A 447 -30.43 22.00 -7.79
C LEU A 447 -31.21 20.68 -7.71
N MET A 448 -32.51 20.72 -7.37
CA MET A 448 -33.37 19.53 -7.37
C MET A 448 -33.59 19.00 -8.79
N SER A 449 -33.85 19.87 -9.77
CA SER A 449 -33.98 19.49 -11.18
C SER A 449 -32.69 18.88 -11.76
N LEU A 450 -31.54 19.48 -11.47
CA LEU A 450 -30.22 18.96 -11.85
C LEU A 450 -29.93 17.60 -11.19
N GLY A 451 -30.28 17.44 -9.92
CA GLY A 451 -30.06 16.23 -9.16
C GLY A 451 -30.98 15.06 -9.56
N ASP A 452 -32.24 15.33 -9.91
CA ASP A 452 -33.16 14.32 -10.45
C ASP A 452 -32.69 13.81 -11.82
N LEU A 453 -32.21 14.71 -12.69
CA LEU A 453 -31.53 14.35 -13.93
C LEU A 453 -30.32 13.46 -13.67
N ALA A 454 -29.43 13.87 -12.77
CA ALA A 454 -28.22 13.12 -12.41
C ALA A 454 -28.57 11.70 -11.91
N TYR A 455 -29.56 11.60 -11.01
CA TYR A 455 -30.03 10.32 -10.48
C TYR A 455 -30.66 9.43 -11.55
N ARG A 456 -31.55 9.96 -12.40
CA ARG A 456 -32.20 9.19 -13.47
C ARG A 456 -31.21 8.67 -14.50
N GLN A 457 -30.26 9.49 -14.92
CA GLN A 457 -29.24 9.04 -15.88
C GLN A 457 -28.27 8.05 -15.23
N LEU A 458 -27.93 8.19 -13.94
CA LEU A 458 -27.12 7.21 -13.21
C LEU A 458 -27.83 5.85 -13.06
N GLU A 459 -29.13 5.85 -12.73
CA GLU A 459 -29.94 4.63 -12.62
C GLU A 459 -30.16 3.93 -13.97
N GLN A 460 -30.04 4.66 -15.08
CA GLN A 460 -30.10 4.12 -16.45
C GLN A 460 -28.72 3.71 -17.01
N GLY A 461 -27.62 4.03 -16.33
CA GLY A 461 -26.25 3.82 -16.84
C GLY A 461 -25.82 4.80 -17.94
N ASN A 462 -26.55 5.91 -18.12
CA ASN A 462 -26.31 6.88 -19.17
C ASN A 462 -25.28 7.94 -18.74
N LEU A 463 -24.30 8.18 -19.63
CA LEU A 463 -23.27 9.21 -19.49
C LEU A 463 -23.54 10.47 -20.36
N ILE A 464 -24.42 10.34 -21.36
CA ILE A 464 -24.81 11.41 -22.28
C ILE A 464 -26.33 11.50 -22.28
N PHE A 465 -26.85 12.72 -22.14
CA PHE A 465 -28.27 13.04 -22.12
C PHE A 465 -28.58 14.18 -23.11
N TYR A 466 -29.87 14.39 -23.39
CA TYR A 466 -30.37 15.23 -24.48
C TYR A 466 -31.25 16.37 -23.95
N GLU A 467 -31.59 17.31 -24.83
CA GLU A 467 -32.50 18.43 -24.56
C GLU A 467 -33.87 17.98 -23.97
N LYS A 468 -34.43 16.86 -24.47
CA LYS A 468 -35.66 16.24 -23.92
C LYS A 468 -35.51 15.79 -22.46
N ASP A 469 -34.32 15.37 -22.04
CA ASP A 469 -34.06 14.90 -20.68
C ASP A 469 -33.92 16.09 -19.71
N LEU A 470 -33.31 17.20 -20.15
CA LEU A 470 -33.34 18.48 -19.43
C LEU A 470 -34.79 18.93 -19.19
N VAL A 471 -35.62 18.96 -20.24
CA VAL A 471 -37.03 19.36 -20.15
C VAL A 471 -37.85 18.41 -19.25
N GLN A 472 -37.63 17.08 -19.35
CA GLN A 472 -38.26 16.11 -18.44
C GLN A 472 -37.86 16.34 -16.96
N SER A 473 -36.69 16.94 -16.72
CA SER A 473 -36.19 17.31 -15.38
C SER A 473 -36.66 18.69 -14.91
N GLY A 474 -37.43 19.42 -15.72
CA GLY A 474 -37.84 20.80 -15.43
C GLY A 474 -36.78 21.86 -15.69
N ILE A 475 -35.67 21.52 -16.35
CA ILE A 475 -34.62 22.49 -16.71
C ILE A 475 -34.96 23.10 -18.07
N GLN A 476 -35.18 24.41 -18.14
CA GLN A 476 -35.36 25.09 -19.43
C GLN A 476 -34.03 25.27 -20.16
N VAL A 477 -34.05 25.14 -21.49
CA VAL A 477 -32.85 25.20 -22.34
C VAL A 477 -32.16 26.57 -22.29
N THR A 478 -32.91 27.64 -22.01
CA THR A 478 -32.40 29.00 -21.75
C THR A 478 -31.68 29.13 -20.41
N GLN A 479 -32.05 28.32 -19.41
CA GLN A 479 -31.39 28.23 -18.11
C GLN A 479 -30.20 27.25 -18.12
N ALA A 480 -30.11 26.38 -19.13
CA ALA A 480 -29.09 25.34 -19.21
C ALA A 480 -27.65 25.88 -19.31
N SER A 481 -27.46 27.13 -19.71
CA SER A 481 -26.19 27.86 -19.67
C SER A 481 -25.75 28.26 -18.26
N GLY A 482 -26.70 28.38 -17.31
CA GLY A 482 -26.44 28.70 -15.91
C GLY A 482 -25.66 27.62 -15.16
N PHE A 483 -25.76 26.37 -15.61
CA PHE A 483 -25.06 25.19 -15.07
C PHE A 483 -23.73 24.87 -15.78
N SER A 484 -23.21 25.80 -16.60
CA SER A 484 -21.85 25.72 -17.14
C SER A 484 -20.85 25.41 -16.01
N GLY A 485 -19.93 24.47 -16.26
CA GLY A 485 -18.96 24.02 -15.24
C GLY A 485 -19.45 22.92 -14.30
N VAL A 486 -20.67 22.38 -14.49
CA VAL A 486 -21.12 21.12 -13.86
C VAL A 486 -21.34 20.03 -14.92
N TYR A 487 -22.05 20.38 -16.00
CA TYR A 487 -22.10 19.60 -17.23
C TYR A 487 -21.62 20.46 -18.40
N THR A 488 -21.20 19.81 -19.48
CA THR A 488 -20.80 20.44 -20.73
C THR A 488 -21.84 20.15 -21.81
N GLN A 489 -22.23 21.19 -22.56
CA GLN A 489 -22.91 21.01 -23.84
C GLN A 489 -21.86 20.49 -24.84
N ILE A 490 -22.22 19.46 -25.60
CA ILE A 490 -21.27 18.72 -26.44
C ILE A 490 -20.98 19.43 -27.78
N PHE A 491 -21.88 20.30 -28.24
CA PHE A 491 -21.78 21.01 -29.52
C PHE A 491 -21.90 22.52 -29.33
N SER A 492 -21.01 23.29 -29.98
CA SER A 492 -21.06 24.76 -30.04
C SER A 492 -22.04 25.23 -31.12
N GLU A 493 -22.33 26.53 -31.15
CA GLU A 493 -23.22 27.18 -32.13
C GLU A 493 -22.64 27.24 -33.55
N GLU A 494 -21.39 26.79 -33.74
CA GLU A 494 -20.64 26.88 -34.99
C GLU A 494 -21.03 25.78 -36.01
N MET A 495 -21.66 24.67 -35.57
CA MET A 495 -22.14 23.60 -36.46
C MET A 495 -23.64 23.72 -36.80
N ILE A 496 -23.92 24.44 -37.88
CA ILE A 496 -25.25 24.69 -38.47
C ILE A 496 -26.05 23.39 -38.80
N LEU A 497 -25.37 22.24 -38.88
CA LEU A 497 -25.90 20.99 -39.41
C LEU A 497 -26.74 20.13 -38.43
N CYS A 498 -26.91 20.52 -37.16
CA CYS A 498 -27.61 19.71 -36.15
C CYS A 498 -28.70 20.48 -35.38
N ARG A 499 -29.79 19.78 -35.04
CA ARG A 499 -31.02 20.35 -34.44
C ARG A 499 -31.32 19.96 -33.00
N GLU A 500 -30.67 18.95 -32.42
CA GLU A 500 -30.89 18.50 -31.03
C GLU A 500 -29.62 18.68 -30.20
N LYS A 501 -29.71 19.34 -29.04
CA LYS A 501 -28.55 19.55 -28.15
C LYS A 501 -28.30 18.32 -27.27
N MET A 502 -27.02 17.97 -27.11
CA MET A 502 -26.54 16.87 -26.26
C MET A 502 -25.59 17.41 -25.18
N PHE A 503 -25.58 16.73 -24.03
CA PHE A 503 -24.92 17.16 -22.81
C PHE A 503 -24.34 15.96 -22.05
N CYS A 504 -23.26 16.17 -21.29
CA CYS A 504 -22.71 15.18 -20.35
C CYS A 504 -22.15 15.87 -19.10
N PHE A 505 -22.18 15.19 -17.95
CA PHE A 505 -21.50 15.68 -16.75
C PHE A 505 -19.97 15.66 -16.97
N ILE A 506 -19.25 16.66 -16.42
CA ILE A 506 -17.80 16.79 -16.61
C ILE A 506 -17.03 15.56 -16.09
N HIS A 507 -17.58 14.88 -15.09
CA HIS A 507 -17.06 13.62 -14.57
C HIS A 507 -18.19 12.80 -13.93
N LEU A 508 -18.08 11.46 -13.94
CA LEU A 508 -19.11 10.58 -13.37
C LEU A 508 -19.33 10.84 -11.86
N SER A 509 -18.27 11.10 -11.10
CA SER A 509 -18.40 11.45 -9.68
C SER A 509 -19.13 12.78 -9.42
N ILE A 510 -19.23 13.68 -10.39
CA ILE A 510 -20.08 14.88 -10.29
C ILE A 510 -21.56 14.48 -10.44
N GLN A 511 -21.88 13.61 -11.41
CA GLN A 511 -23.22 13.02 -11.56
C GLN A 511 -23.63 12.22 -10.31
N GLU A 512 -22.74 11.39 -9.76
CA GLU A 512 -22.99 10.65 -8.51
C GLU A 512 -23.23 11.57 -7.30
N PHE A 513 -22.48 12.68 -7.19
CA PHE A 513 -22.70 13.66 -6.11
C PHE A 513 -24.06 14.35 -6.23
N PHE A 514 -24.43 14.86 -7.41
CA PHE A 514 -25.74 15.49 -7.60
C PHE A 514 -26.90 14.50 -7.46
N ALA A 515 -26.71 13.24 -7.84
CA ALA A 515 -27.67 12.16 -7.58
C ALA A 515 -27.82 11.87 -6.07
N ALA A 516 -26.71 11.81 -5.31
CA ALA A 516 -26.75 11.62 -3.86
C ALA A 516 -27.39 12.80 -3.13
N LEU A 517 -27.06 14.03 -3.54
CA LEU A 517 -27.65 15.27 -3.05
C LEU A 517 -29.17 15.30 -3.29
N TYR A 518 -29.64 14.88 -4.47
CA TYR A 518 -31.07 14.75 -4.76
C TYR A 518 -31.77 13.79 -3.82
N VAL A 519 -31.24 12.57 -3.66
CA VAL A 519 -31.84 11.56 -2.78
C VAL A 519 -31.88 12.05 -1.32
N PHE A 520 -30.81 12.73 -0.87
CA PHE A 520 -30.75 13.35 0.46
C PHE A 520 -31.75 14.49 0.67
N LEU A 521 -31.85 15.43 -0.27
CA LEU A 521 -32.78 16.57 -0.18
C LEU A 521 -34.23 16.13 -0.35
N LYS A 522 -34.52 15.19 -1.27
CA LYS A 522 -35.86 14.64 -1.50
C LYS A 522 -36.38 13.88 -0.28
N PHE A 523 -35.50 13.21 0.47
CA PHE A 523 -35.86 12.62 1.75
C PHE A 523 -36.11 13.68 2.84
N ASN A 524 -35.20 14.63 3.04
CA ASN A 524 -35.30 15.60 4.14
C ASN A 524 -36.44 16.60 3.94
N ASN A 525 -36.61 17.13 2.73
CA ASN A 525 -37.61 18.15 2.43
C ASN A 525 -39.01 17.55 2.21
N ASP A 526 -39.12 16.46 1.44
CA ASP A 526 -40.40 15.95 0.95
C ASP A 526 -40.82 14.62 1.62
N ASN A 527 -40.02 14.08 2.56
CA ASN A 527 -40.23 12.77 3.20
C ASN A 527 -40.35 11.62 2.19
N PHE A 528 -39.61 11.68 1.08
CA PHE A 528 -39.73 10.72 -0.02
C PHE A 528 -38.42 9.97 -0.29
N ASN A 529 -38.43 8.67 -0.03
CA ASN A 529 -37.30 7.78 -0.31
C ASN A 529 -37.31 7.30 -1.78
N VAL A 530 -36.51 7.97 -2.61
CA VAL A 530 -36.34 7.68 -4.06
C VAL A 530 -35.86 6.25 -4.34
N LEU A 531 -35.10 5.64 -3.41
CA LEU A 531 -34.47 4.34 -3.64
C LEU A 531 -35.46 3.16 -3.57
N ILE A 532 -36.64 3.35 -2.97
CA ILE A 532 -37.69 2.33 -2.92
C ILE A 532 -38.50 2.38 -4.22
N ARG A 533 -38.09 1.56 -5.20
CA ARG A 533 -38.86 1.32 -6.43
C ARG A 533 -40.29 0.90 -6.08
N LYS A 534 -41.29 1.47 -6.77
CA LYS A 534 -42.73 1.34 -6.50
C LYS A 534 -43.22 -0.12 -6.42
N LEU A 535 -43.18 -0.73 -5.24
CA LEU A 535 -43.67 -2.08 -4.96
C LEU A 535 -45.20 -2.09 -4.79
N SER A 536 -45.89 -2.10 -5.93
CA SER A 536 -47.36 -2.18 -6.11
C SER A 536 -48.17 -0.97 -5.62
N PRO A 537 -49.28 -0.60 -6.30
CA PRO A 537 -50.19 0.45 -5.83
C PRO A 537 -50.92 0.14 -4.51
N SER A 538 -50.88 -1.10 -4.02
CA SER A 538 -51.73 -1.64 -2.95
C SER A 538 -51.26 -1.33 -1.52
N ARG A 539 -50.27 -0.45 -1.32
CA ARG A 539 -49.76 -0.06 0.02
C ARG A 539 -49.56 1.45 0.22
N TYR A 540 -50.40 2.29 -0.40
CA TYR A 540 -50.52 3.70 -0.02
C TYR A 540 -51.16 3.84 1.37
N PHE A 541 -50.33 3.80 2.41
CA PHE A 541 -50.67 4.29 3.75
C PHE A 541 -49.97 5.65 3.97
N PRO A 542 -50.64 6.80 3.73
CA PRO A 542 -50.00 8.12 3.76
C PRO A 542 -49.67 8.66 5.16
N PHE A 543 -49.63 7.79 6.18
CA PHE A 543 -49.49 8.15 7.60
C PHE A 543 -48.34 7.41 8.31
N ARG A 544 -47.29 7.01 7.55
CA ARG A 544 -46.10 6.40 8.14
C ARG A 544 -44.85 7.03 7.55
N ASP A 545 -44.13 7.82 8.34
CA ASP A 545 -42.86 8.43 7.95
C ASP A 545 -41.90 7.38 7.37
N THR A 546 -41.23 7.72 6.26
CA THR A 546 -40.13 6.90 5.77
C THR A 546 -38.98 6.99 6.76
N SER A 547 -38.60 5.86 7.35
CA SER A 547 -37.48 5.81 8.29
C SER A 547 -36.16 6.07 7.57
N GLU A 548 -35.39 7.02 8.11
CA GLU A 548 -34.02 7.36 7.67
C GLU A 548 -33.12 6.10 7.60
N LEU A 549 -33.27 5.20 8.57
CA LEU A 549 -32.55 3.92 8.63
C LEU A 549 -32.82 3.03 7.41
N VAL A 550 -34.04 3.08 6.86
CA VAL A 550 -34.46 2.31 5.69
C VAL A 550 -33.91 2.93 4.39
N LEU A 551 -33.77 4.26 4.33
CA LEU A 551 -33.07 4.94 3.22
C LEU A 551 -31.62 4.45 3.14
N TYR A 552 -30.85 4.61 4.22
CA TYR A 552 -29.42 4.33 4.18
C TYR A 552 -29.09 2.83 4.13
N ARG A 553 -29.87 1.94 4.78
CA ARG A 553 -29.73 0.49 4.55
C ARG A 553 -30.06 0.12 3.10
N GLY A 554 -31.11 0.68 2.52
CA GLY A 554 -31.46 0.49 1.12
C GLY A 554 -30.37 0.98 0.15
N ALA A 555 -29.68 2.08 0.46
CA ALA A 555 -28.54 2.57 -0.30
C ALA A 555 -27.34 1.61 -0.22
N VAL A 556 -26.98 1.13 0.98
CA VAL A 556 -25.91 0.14 1.17
C VAL A 556 -26.21 -1.14 0.39
N ASP A 557 -27.44 -1.66 0.47
CA ASP A 557 -27.83 -2.86 -0.27
C ASP A 557 -27.84 -2.65 -1.79
N LYS A 558 -28.31 -1.49 -2.30
CA LYS A 558 -28.29 -1.16 -3.73
C LYS A 558 -26.87 -1.07 -4.30
N ALA A 559 -25.93 -0.49 -3.55
CA ALA A 559 -24.53 -0.44 -3.95
C ALA A 559 -23.88 -1.82 -3.96
N LEU A 560 -24.15 -2.66 -2.96
CA LEU A 560 -23.64 -4.04 -2.89
C LEU A 560 -24.20 -4.95 -3.99
N GLN A 561 -25.43 -4.70 -4.46
CA GLN A 561 -26.05 -5.41 -5.59
C GLN A 561 -25.52 -4.98 -6.97
N SER A 562 -24.90 -3.79 -7.09
CA SER A 562 -24.38 -3.29 -8.37
C SER A 562 -23.03 -3.93 -8.68
N GLU A 563 -22.98 -4.96 -9.52
CA GLU A 563 -21.77 -5.75 -9.83
C GLU A 563 -20.56 -4.88 -10.24
N GLU A 564 -20.74 -3.96 -11.18
CA GLU A 564 -19.66 -3.07 -11.66
C GLU A 564 -19.33 -1.91 -10.69
N GLY A 565 -20.20 -1.63 -9.70
CA GLY A 565 -19.97 -0.62 -8.66
C GLY A 565 -20.47 0.79 -8.98
N HIS A 566 -21.41 0.96 -9.92
CA HIS A 566 -21.93 2.27 -10.36
C HIS A 566 -22.72 3.07 -9.29
N PHE A 567 -22.85 2.55 -8.06
CA PHE A 567 -23.45 3.24 -6.93
C PHE A 567 -22.47 3.39 -5.74
N ASP A 568 -21.19 3.07 -5.91
CA ASP A 568 -20.21 3.09 -4.81
C ASP A 568 -19.89 4.50 -4.32
N ILE A 569 -19.55 5.44 -5.21
CA ILE A 569 -19.19 6.81 -4.80
C ILE A 569 -20.47 7.61 -4.52
N PHE A 570 -21.57 7.35 -5.24
CA PHE A 570 -22.92 7.73 -4.82
C PHE A 570 -23.24 7.36 -3.36
N LEU A 571 -22.92 6.13 -2.92
CA LEU A 571 -23.15 5.70 -1.54
C LEU A 571 -22.26 6.47 -0.56
N ARG A 572 -20.97 6.66 -0.88
CA ARG A 572 -20.04 7.48 -0.09
C ARG A 572 -20.59 8.89 0.13
N PHE A 573 -21.03 9.55 -0.93
CA PHE A 573 -21.63 10.88 -0.86
C PHE A 573 -22.93 10.88 -0.04
N LEU A 574 -23.84 9.94 -0.29
CA LEU A 574 -25.13 9.88 0.41
C LEU A 574 -24.93 9.67 1.93
N LEU A 575 -23.95 8.87 2.33
CA LEU A 575 -23.57 8.70 3.73
C LEU A 575 -22.83 9.90 4.30
N GLY A 576 -21.90 10.52 3.57
CA GLY A 576 -21.24 11.76 3.99
C GLY A 576 -22.21 12.94 4.16
N LEU A 577 -23.28 13.00 3.37
CA LEU A 577 -24.38 13.98 3.51
C LEU A 577 -25.23 13.74 4.78
N SER A 578 -25.20 12.53 5.35
CA SER A 578 -25.90 12.22 6.61
C SER A 578 -25.22 12.81 7.85
N LEU A 579 -23.98 13.28 7.75
CA LEU A 579 -23.27 13.90 8.88
C LEU A 579 -23.80 15.30 9.18
N GLU A 580 -24.24 15.51 10.42
CA GLU A 580 -24.64 16.79 11.00
C GLU A 580 -23.62 17.92 10.70
N SER A 581 -22.32 17.62 10.75
CA SER A 581 -21.22 18.56 10.43
C SER A 581 -21.20 19.04 8.98
N ASN A 582 -21.72 18.24 8.07
CA ASN A 582 -21.76 18.52 6.62
C ASN A 582 -23.10 19.16 6.22
N GLN A 583 -24.17 18.93 7.00
CA GLN A 583 -25.50 19.54 6.82
C GLN A 583 -25.52 21.05 7.10
N THR A 584 -24.63 21.55 7.98
CA THR A 584 -24.48 23.00 8.27
C THR A 584 -24.27 23.84 7.01
N LEU A 585 -23.42 23.37 6.11
CA LEU A 585 -23.07 23.99 4.82
C LEU A 585 -24.25 23.96 3.83
N LEU A 586 -25.14 22.97 3.97
CA LEU A 586 -26.31 22.74 3.11
C LEU A 586 -27.61 23.31 3.68
N LYS A 587 -27.56 23.98 4.85
CA LYS A 587 -28.73 24.42 5.63
C LYS A 587 -29.68 25.36 4.86
N HIS A 588 -29.20 26.06 3.82
CA HIS A 588 -30.04 26.90 2.95
C HIS A 588 -30.86 26.10 1.91
N LEU A 589 -30.47 24.85 1.63
CA LEU A 589 -31.17 23.93 0.73
C LEU A 589 -32.15 22.99 1.45
N MET A 590 -32.01 22.86 2.78
CA MET A 590 -32.88 22.03 3.62
C MET A 590 -34.07 22.82 4.16
N ILE A 591 -35.28 22.23 4.11
CA ILE A 591 -36.52 22.80 4.64
C ILE A 591 -36.82 22.19 6.02
N GLN A 592 -36.53 20.91 6.21
CA GLN A 592 -36.60 20.20 7.49
C GLN A 592 -35.31 19.40 7.68
N ASN A 593 -34.87 19.22 8.93
CA ASN A 593 -33.86 18.22 9.25
C ASN A 593 -34.58 16.98 9.80
N ARG A 594 -34.45 15.85 9.10
CA ARG A 594 -35.04 14.56 9.48
C ARG A 594 -34.00 13.57 10.04
N THR A 595 -32.74 13.99 10.17
CA THR A 595 -31.65 13.14 10.65
C THR A 595 -31.71 12.90 12.14
N GLN A 596 -31.50 11.65 12.55
CA GLN A 596 -31.45 11.22 13.94
C GLN A 596 -30.08 10.61 14.26
N GLN A 597 -29.38 11.16 15.25
CA GLN A 597 -28.04 10.72 15.65
C GLN A 597 -27.97 9.21 15.99
N ARG A 598 -29.07 8.63 16.48
CA ARG A 598 -29.23 7.17 16.71
C ARG A 598 -29.18 6.34 15.42
N THR A 599 -29.72 6.85 14.32
CA THR A 599 -29.67 6.18 13.01
C THR A 599 -28.23 5.95 12.56
N ARG A 600 -27.34 6.95 12.75
CA ARG A 600 -25.93 6.86 12.36
C ARG A 600 -25.22 5.67 13.00
N ALA A 601 -25.43 5.43 14.29
CA ALA A 601 -24.87 4.28 15.00
C ALA A 601 -25.37 2.93 14.45
N GLU A 602 -26.65 2.84 14.09
CA GLU A 602 -27.22 1.64 13.47
C GLU A 602 -26.77 1.42 12.01
N ILE A 603 -26.44 2.48 11.27
CA ILE A 603 -25.83 2.40 9.94
C ILE A 603 -24.38 1.94 10.04
N ILE A 604 -23.57 2.55 10.91
CA ILE A 604 -22.17 2.14 11.15
C ILE A 604 -22.10 0.66 11.53
N LYS A 605 -22.95 0.22 12.46
CA LYS A 605 -23.08 -1.20 12.83
C LYS A 605 -23.41 -2.07 11.61
N HIS A 606 -24.39 -1.68 10.79
CA HIS A 606 -24.79 -2.42 9.60
C HIS A 606 -23.66 -2.53 8.56
N ILE A 607 -22.92 -1.44 8.32
CA ILE A 607 -21.77 -1.42 7.40
C ILE A 607 -20.68 -2.38 7.91
N LYS A 608 -20.36 -2.35 9.21
CA LYS A 608 -19.40 -3.28 9.84
C LYS A 608 -19.85 -4.74 9.75
N GLU A 609 -21.15 -5.02 9.92
CA GLU A 609 -21.73 -6.36 9.70
C GLU A 609 -21.61 -6.83 8.24
N LYS A 610 -21.75 -5.93 7.26
CA LYS A 610 -21.56 -6.25 5.83
C LYS A 610 -20.08 -6.54 5.51
N ILE A 611 -19.13 -5.74 6.02
CA ILE A 611 -17.68 -5.99 5.88
C ILE A 611 -17.30 -7.36 6.48
N ARG A 612 -17.84 -7.68 7.66
CA ARG A 612 -17.63 -8.98 8.33
C ARG A 612 -18.18 -10.19 7.54
N ARG A 613 -19.11 -9.99 6.61
CA ARG A 613 -19.74 -11.04 5.79
C ARG A 613 -19.29 -11.07 4.32
N SER A 614 -18.60 -10.02 3.84
CA SER A 614 -18.19 -9.92 2.43
C SER A 614 -16.95 -10.76 2.13
N SER A 615 -16.99 -11.44 0.97
CA SER A 615 -15.86 -12.15 0.36
C SER A 615 -15.10 -11.34 -0.69
N SER A 616 -15.61 -10.18 -1.12
CA SER A 616 -14.94 -9.29 -2.09
C SER A 616 -14.14 -8.20 -1.39
N VAL A 617 -12.88 -8.01 -1.81
CA VAL A 617 -11.99 -6.95 -1.32
C VAL A 617 -12.57 -5.58 -1.68
N ASP A 618 -12.98 -5.38 -2.92
CA ASP A 618 -13.46 -4.08 -3.44
C ASP A 618 -14.72 -3.61 -2.70
N ARG A 619 -15.61 -4.54 -2.33
CA ARG A 619 -16.79 -4.23 -1.49
C ARG A 619 -16.40 -3.87 -0.07
N CYS A 620 -15.47 -4.60 0.53
CA CYS A 620 -14.96 -4.28 1.87
C CYS A 620 -14.25 -2.91 1.89
N LEU A 621 -13.47 -2.61 0.85
CA LEU A 621 -12.79 -1.32 0.67
C LEU A 621 -13.80 -0.18 0.50
N ASN A 622 -14.80 -0.31 -0.39
CA ASN A 622 -15.82 0.72 -0.53
C ASN A 622 -16.63 0.95 0.76
N LEU A 623 -17.01 -0.12 1.46
CA LEU A 623 -17.69 -0.03 2.75
C LEU A 623 -16.78 0.59 3.83
N PHE A 624 -15.46 0.40 3.76
CA PHE A 624 -14.53 1.11 4.64
C PHE A 624 -14.46 2.61 4.32
N HIS A 625 -14.38 3.00 3.04
CA HIS A 625 -14.49 4.41 2.66
C HIS A 625 -15.82 5.03 3.10
N CYS A 626 -16.91 4.26 3.12
CA CYS A 626 -18.18 4.69 3.70
C CYS A 626 -18.13 4.92 5.22
N LEU A 627 -17.28 4.20 5.97
CA LEU A 627 -17.03 4.50 7.40
C LEU A 627 -16.19 5.77 7.56
N ASN A 628 -15.17 5.98 6.71
CA ASN A 628 -14.39 7.23 6.70
C ASN A 628 -15.28 8.46 6.40
N GLU A 629 -16.19 8.40 5.43
CA GLU A 629 -17.16 9.47 5.16
C GLU A 629 -18.19 9.68 6.28
N LEU A 630 -18.33 8.72 7.21
CA LEU A 630 -19.12 8.84 8.46
C LEU A 630 -18.26 9.26 9.68
N ASN A 631 -16.97 9.54 9.47
CA ASN A 631 -15.94 9.79 10.49
C ASN A 631 -15.78 8.66 11.53
N ASP A 632 -16.02 7.40 11.15
CA ASP A 632 -15.81 6.24 12.01
C ASP A 632 -14.49 5.50 11.71
N ARG A 633 -13.47 5.72 12.54
CA ARG A 633 -12.18 5.01 12.46
C ARG A 633 -12.16 3.69 13.25
N SER A 634 -13.16 3.46 14.11
CA SER A 634 -13.13 2.40 15.14
C SER A 634 -13.18 0.96 14.64
N LEU A 635 -13.40 0.72 13.33
CA LEU A 635 -13.34 -0.64 12.78
C LEU A 635 -11.93 -1.26 12.91
N VAL A 636 -10.86 -0.46 12.79
CA VAL A 636 -9.49 -0.98 12.97
C VAL A 636 -9.28 -1.41 14.42
N ASP A 637 -9.74 -0.61 15.38
CA ASP A 637 -9.68 -0.93 16.82
C ASP A 637 -10.54 -2.15 17.18
N GLU A 638 -11.74 -2.27 16.61
CA GLU A 638 -12.61 -3.45 16.77
C GLU A 638 -11.94 -4.73 16.23
N ILE A 639 -11.23 -4.64 15.09
CA ILE A 639 -10.48 -5.77 14.50
C ILE A 639 -9.27 -6.12 15.37
N GLN A 640 -8.46 -5.14 15.77
CA GLN A 640 -7.34 -5.36 16.69
C GLN A 640 -7.84 -5.99 18.00
N SER A 641 -8.88 -5.44 18.62
CA SER A 641 -9.47 -5.96 19.86
C SER A 641 -9.94 -7.42 19.71
N HIS A 642 -10.67 -7.74 18.62
CA HIS A 642 -11.08 -9.11 18.31
C HIS A 642 -9.88 -10.06 18.22
N LEU A 643 -8.86 -9.71 17.44
CA LEU A 643 -7.72 -10.61 17.22
C LEU A 643 -6.83 -10.74 18.46
N ARG A 644 -6.63 -9.66 19.22
CA ARG A 644 -5.93 -9.67 20.52
C ARG A 644 -6.65 -10.55 21.56
N SER A 645 -7.99 -10.60 21.54
CA SER A 645 -8.79 -11.33 22.55
C SER A 645 -8.54 -12.84 22.56
N GLY A 646 -8.05 -13.40 21.46
CA GLY A 646 -7.64 -14.81 21.40
C GLY A 646 -8.78 -15.81 21.63
N HIS A 647 -10.05 -15.43 21.44
CA HIS A 647 -11.20 -16.32 21.58
C HIS A 647 -11.23 -17.41 20.49
N LEU A 648 -10.44 -18.45 20.74
CA LEU A 648 -10.31 -19.66 19.94
C LEU A 648 -11.65 -20.39 19.83
N HIS A 649 -12.37 -20.17 18.72
CA HIS A 649 -12.94 -21.26 17.88
C HIS A 649 -13.71 -20.78 16.64
N GLN A 650 -14.08 -19.48 16.50
CA GLN A 650 -15.04 -19.06 15.46
C GLN A 650 -14.61 -18.01 14.41
N SER A 651 -13.49 -17.30 14.53
CA SER A 651 -13.16 -16.23 13.56
C SER A 651 -11.69 -16.18 13.12
N LYS A 652 -11.35 -16.98 12.10
CA LYS A 652 -10.19 -16.68 11.23
C LYS A 652 -10.62 -15.67 10.18
N LEU A 653 -9.93 -14.53 10.06
CA LEU A 653 -10.23 -13.55 9.00
C LEU A 653 -10.04 -14.19 7.61
N SER A 654 -10.95 -13.87 6.69
CA SER A 654 -10.83 -14.31 5.29
C SER A 654 -9.64 -13.64 4.60
N SER A 655 -9.13 -14.23 3.52
CA SER A 655 -8.08 -13.59 2.70
C SER A 655 -8.48 -12.17 2.28
N SER A 656 -9.76 -11.96 1.96
CA SER A 656 -10.28 -10.65 1.54
C SER A 656 -10.34 -9.63 2.69
N GLN A 657 -10.61 -10.08 3.91
CA GLN A 657 -10.56 -9.25 5.12
C GLN A 657 -9.11 -8.89 5.51
N TRP A 658 -8.17 -9.83 5.37
CA TRP A 658 -6.74 -9.52 5.49
C TRP A 658 -6.28 -8.48 4.46
N ASN A 659 -6.63 -8.66 3.18
CA ASN A 659 -6.28 -7.71 2.12
C ASN A 659 -6.91 -6.33 2.38
N THR A 660 -8.17 -6.27 2.84
CA THR A 660 -8.82 -5.01 3.24
C THR A 660 -8.06 -4.35 4.38
N LEU A 661 -7.72 -5.08 5.45
CA LEU A 661 -6.96 -4.55 6.59
C LEU A 661 -5.59 -4.01 6.15
N VAL A 662 -4.89 -4.69 5.24
CA VAL A 662 -3.62 -4.20 4.66
C VAL A 662 -3.83 -2.89 3.89
N VAL A 663 -4.83 -2.82 3.00
CA VAL A 663 -5.11 -1.59 2.24
C VAL A 663 -5.50 -0.45 3.18
N VAL A 664 -6.33 -0.71 4.19
CA VAL A 664 -6.74 0.26 5.21
C VAL A 664 -5.53 0.83 5.96
N LEU A 665 -4.62 -0.02 6.45
CA LEU A 665 -3.43 0.43 7.18
C LEU A 665 -2.47 1.24 6.27
N LEU A 666 -2.36 0.88 4.99
CA LEU A 666 -1.58 1.60 3.98
C LEU A 666 -2.29 2.85 3.40
N ALA A 667 -3.56 3.05 3.77
CA ALA A 667 -4.40 4.19 3.40
C ALA A 667 -4.76 5.08 4.61
N SER A 668 -4.09 4.89 5.75
CA SER A 668 -4.13 5.84 6.87
C SER A 668 -3.62 7.24 6.44
N GLU A 669 -4.09 8.27 7.14
CA GLU A 669 -3.62 9.66 7.01
C GLU A 669 -2.29 9.91 7.72
N GLU A 670 -1.98 9.09 8.72
CA GLU A 670 -0.70 9.10 9.43
C GLU A 670 0.29 8.18 8.73
N ASP A 671 1.54 8.64 8.55
CA ASP A 671 2.65 7.76 8.17
C ASP A 671 2.78 6.63 9.21
N LEU A 672 3.03 5.40 8.74
CA LEU A 672 3.21 4.22 9.59
C LEU A 672 4.52 4.32 10.40
N GLY A 673 4.51 5.12 11.47
CA GLY A 673 5.65 5.28 12.38
C GLY A 673 6.01 3.94 13.01
N VAL A 674 5.11 3.41 13.85
CA VAL A 674 5.34 2.16 14.59
C VAL A 674 4.27 1.11 14.26
N PHE A 675 4.67 0.06 13.56
CA PHE A 675 3.82 -1.12 13.37
C PHE A 675 4.12 -2.17 14.45
N VAL A 676 3.09 -2.62 15.18
CA VAL A 676 3.22 -3.62 16.26
C VAL A 676 2.40 -4.86 15.91
N LEU A 677 3.06 -5.94 15.49
CA LEU A 677 2.40 -7.16 15.02
C LEU A 677 1.52 -7.81 16.10
N SER A 678 1.95 -7.76 17.37
CA SER A 678 1.23 -8.34 18.50
C SER A 678 -0.11 -7.63 18.82
N GLN A 679 -0.39 -6.47 18.22
CA GLN A 679 -1.71 -5.81 18.25
C GLN A 679 -2.71 -6.43 17.26
N TYR A 680 -2.24 -7.24 16.31
CA TYR A 680 -3.04 -7.88 15.27
C TYR A 680 -2.98 -9.40 15.35
N ALA A 681 -1.80 -10.03 15.35
CA ALA A 681 -1.69 -11.48 15.36
C ALA A 681 -0.30 -11.96 15.81
N ARG A 682 -0.24 -12.69 16.93
CA ARG A 682 0.97 -13.39 17.39
C ARG A 682 1.14 -14.72 16.63
N SER A 683 1.33 -14.64 15.31
CA SER A 683 1.57 -15.80 14.45
C SER A 683 2.31 -15.45 13.15
N GLU A 684 2.97 -16.46 12.55
CA GLU A 684 3.61 -16.33 11.23
C GLU A 684 2.62 -15.99 10.11
N GLU A 685 1.40 -16.56 10.10
CA GLU A 685 0.39 -16.17 9.11
C GLU A 685 0.03 -14.69 9.26
N GLY A 686 -0.08 -14.17 10.49
CA GLY A 686 -0.29 -12.75 10.76
C GLY A 686 0.82 -11.88 10.16
N LEU A 687 2.09 -12.24 10.38
CA LEU A 687 3.22 -11.56 9.76
C LEU A 687 3.13 -11.62 8.22
N LEU A 688 2.96 -12.80 7.64
CA LEU A 688 2.95 -12.98 6.18
C LEU A 688 1.80 -12.24 5.49
N ARG A 689 0.64 -12.08 6.15
CA ARG A 689 -0.46 -11.23 5.65
C ARG A 689 -0.13 -9.74 5.76
N LEU A 690 0.58 -9.32 6.81
CA LEU A 690 0.88 -7.91 7.10
C LEU A 690 2.27 -7.44 6.61
N LEU A 691 3.05 -8.27 5.91
CA LEU A 691 4.34 -7.89 5.30
C LEU A 691 4.31 -6.58 4.48
N PRO A 692 3.25 -6.24 3.72
CA PRO A 692 3.17 -4.95 3.03
C PRO A 692 3.13 -3.74 4.00
N VAL A 693 2.52 -3.92 5.17
CA VAL A 693 2.47 -2.90 6.25
C VAL A 693 3.84 -2.77 6.91
N VAL A 694 4.49 -3.90 7.21
CA VAL A 694 5.88 -3.95 7.73
C VAL A 694 6.85 -3.23 6.80
N LYS A 695 6.77 -3.47 5.48
CA LYS A 695 7.63 -2.82 4.48
C LYS A 695 7.43 -1.30 4.38
N ALA A 696 6.23 -0.81 4.71
CA ALA A 696 5.88 0.62 4.66
C ALA A 696 6.28 1.40 5.92
N ALA A 697 6.48 0.72 7.06
CA ALA A 697 6.70 1.36 8.35
C ALA A 697 8.13 1.93 8.55
N GLN A 698 8.31 2.79 9.57
CA GLN A 698 9.63 3.19 10.09
C GLN A 698 10.14 2.21 11.17
N GLU A 699 9.27 1.74 12.06
CA GLU A 699 9.58 0.77 13.10
C GLU A 699 8.64 -0.46 13.00
N ALA A 700 9.19 -1.66 13.12
CA ALA A 700 8.43 -2.91 13.15
C ALA A 700 8.71 -3.71 14.44
N LYS A 701 7.71 -3.83 15.30
CA LYS A 701 7.78 -4.54 16.58
C LYS A 701 7.05 -5.88 16.43
N LEU A 702 7.84 -6.90 16.13
CA LEU A 702 7.45 -8.28 15.81
C LEU A 702 7.78 -9.23 16.97
N ASN A 703 8.14 -8.68 18.13
CA ASN A 703 8.56 -9.39 19.32
C ASN A 703 7.42 -10.24 19.94
N ALA A 704 7.79 -11.38 20.54
CA ALA A 704 6.87 -12.34 21.18
C ALA A 704 5.67 -12.76 20.31
N CYS A 705 5.86 -12.87 18.99
CA CYS A 705 4.81 -13.16 18.00
C CYS A 705 4.82 -14.61 17.48
N LYS A 706 5.53 -15.53 18.15
CA LYS A 706 5.64 -16.95 17.79
C LYS A 706 6.19 -17.17 16.37
N LEU A 707 7.17 -16.35 15.98
CA LEU A 707 7.84 -16.42 14.70
C LEU A 707 8.98 -17.44 14.73
N THR A 708 9.22 -18.14 13.62
CA THR A 708 10.29 -19.14 13.48
C THR A 708 11.13 -18.86 12.22
N VAL A 709 12.16 -19.70 11.99
CA VAL A 709 12.95 -19.71 10.75
C VAL A 709 12.10 -19.68 9.46
N ASN A 710 10.89 -20.26 9.45
CA ASN A 710 10.02 -20.34 8.27
C ASN A 710 9.62 -18.97 7.71
N CYS A 711 9.50 -17.95 8.56
CA CYS A 711 9.12 -16.60 8.13
C CYS A 711 10.33 -15.73 7.70
N CYS A 712 11.56 -16.11 8.11
CA CYS A 712 12.74 -15.27 7.97
C CYS A 712 13.10 -14.92 6.52
N GLU A 713 13.01 -15.84 5.56
CA GLU A 713 13.30 -15.53 4.15
C GLU A 713 12.32 -14.51 3.56
N LYS A 714 11.03 -14.63 3.90
CA LYS A 714 10.00 -13.69 3.41
C LYS A 714 10.11 -12.33 4.08
N LEU A 715 10.53 -12.28 5.35
CA LEU A 715 10.87 -11.04 6.04
C LEU A 715 12.14 -10.40 5.46
N SER A 716 13.18 -11.19 5.18
CA SER A 716 14.45 -10.76 4.55
C SER A 716 14.22 -10.05 3.22
N ASN A 717 13.35 -10.58 2.37
CA ASN A 717 12.93 -9.98 1.10
C ASN A 717 12.03 -8.73 1.27
N ALA A 718 11.33 -8.59 2.39
CA ALA A 718 10.54 -7.40 2.69
C ALA A 718 11.41 -6.24 3.22
N ILE A 719 12.33 -6.51 4.15
CA ILE A 719 13.17 -5.48 4.77
C ILE A 719 14.18 -4.86 3.81
N SER A 720 14.73 -5.64 2.88
CA SER A 720 15.69 -5.18 1.84
C SER A 720 15.13 -4.13 0.88
N THR A 721 13.81 -3.97 0.83
CA THR A 721 13.12 -2.99 -0.02
C THR A 721 12.21 -2.06 0.79
N SER A 722 12.45 -1.96 2.11
CA SER A 722 11.62 -1.21 3.07
C SER A 722 12.15 0.16 3.43
N ARG A 723 11.31 0.93 4.14
CA ARG A 723 11.69 2.18 4.82
C ARG A 723 12.03 1.99 6.30
N LEU A 724 12.15 0.74 6.77
CA LEU A 724 12.37 0.43 8.18
C LEU A 724 13.74 0.90 8.66
N ARG A 725 13.75 1.58 9.81
CA ARG A 725 14.93 1.91 10.63
C ARG A 725 15.04 1.02 11.85
N GLU A 726 13.93 0.62 12.47
CA GLU A 726 13.92 -0.29 13.62
C GLU A 726 13.17 -1.60 13.33
N LEU A 727 13.77 -2.72 13.73
CA LEU A 727 13.17 -4.05 13.69
C LEU A 727 13.43 -4.76 15.03
N ASP A 728 12.36 -5.01 15.79
CA ASP A 728 12.41 -5.83 17.00
C ASP A 728 11.78 -7.20 16.73
N LEU A 729 12.62 -8.23 16.73
CA LEU A 729 12.27 -9.64 16.55
C LEU A 729 12.35 -10.43 17.85
N SER A 730 12.60 -9.78 19.00
CA SER A 730 12.97 -10.42 20.25
C SER A 730 11.91 -11.40 20.79
N ASN A 731 12.34 -12.43 21.52
CA ASN A 731 11.48 -13.48 22.10
C ASN A 731 10.72 -14.30 21.03
N ASN A 732 11.39 -14.63 19.92
CA ASN A 732 10.89 -15.52 18.88
C ASN A 732 11.94 -16.61 18.56
N PRO A 733 11.61 -17.91 18.51
CA PRO A 733 12.58 -18.98 18.25
C PRO A 733 13.02 -19.02 16.77
N LEU A 734 13.86 -18.05 16.36
CA LEU A 734 14.39 -17.95 15.00
C LEU A 734 15.56 -18.91 14.76
N ALA A 735 16.39 -19.14 15.79
CA ALA A 735 17.66 -19.87 15.74
C ALA A 735 18.66 -19.33 14.69
N ASP A 736 19.86 -19.92 14.67
CA ASP A 736 20.97 -19.49 13.81
C ASP A 736 20.61 -19.49 12.30
N ALA A 737 19.82 -20.49 11.87
CA ALA A 737 19.29 -20.58 10.52
C ALA A 737 18.35 -19.42 10.16
N GLY A 738 17.55 -18.93 11.13
CA GLY A 738 16.70 -17.75 10.95
C GLY A 738 17.50 -16.48 10.75
N VAL A 739 18.62 -16.32 11.45
CA VAL A 739 19.53 -15.17 11.28
C VAL A 739 20.27 -15.25 9.94
N ALA A 740 20.77 -16.43 9.55
CA ALA A 740 21.42 -16.64 8.25
C ALA A 740 20.50 -16.34 7.06
N ALA A 741 19.18 -16.54 7.19
CA ALA A 741 18.19 -16.14 6.20
C ALA A 741 17.95 -14.61 6.16
N LEU A 742 18.06 -13.91 7.30
CA LEU A 742 17.86 -12.46 7.41
C LEU A 742 19.05 -11.63 6.91
N SER A 743 20.30 -12.11 7.05
CA SER A 743 21.51 -11.34 6.69
C SER A 743 21.50 -10.75 5.28
N ARG A 744 21.05 -11.51 4.26
CA ARG A 744 20.92 -11.02 2.87
C ARG A 744 19.99 -9.80 2.75
N GLY A 745 18.95 -9.75 3.57
CA GLY A 745 18.03 -8.62 3.65
C GLY A 745 18.60 -7.44 4.45
N LEU A 746 19.28 -7.72 5.56
CA LEU A 746 19.88 -6.72 6.45
C LEU A 746 20.96 -5.87 5.77
N ILE A 747 21.84 -6.47 4.96
CA ILE A 747 22.90 -5.77 4.21
C ILE A 747 22.34 -4.65 3.32
N ASN A 748 21.12 -4.83 2.79
CA ASN A 748 20.47 -3.92 1.83
C ASN A 748 19.39 -3.04 2.47
N ALA A 749 19.09 -3.21 3.76
CA ALA A 749 18.02 -2.50 4.45
C ALA A 749 18.42 -1.08 4.86
N ASN A 750 17.43 -0.23 5.13
CA ASN A 750 17.63 1.09 5.75
C ASN A 750 17.74 1.02 7.29
N LEU A 751 18.10 -0.17 7.82
CA LEU A 751 17.94 -0.51 9.22
C LEU A 751 19.08 0.06 10.08
N GLU A 752 18.71 0.85 11.09
CA GLU A 752 19.61 1.48 12.07
C GLU A 752 19.60 0.71 13.41
N THR A 753 18.49 0.03 13.73
CA THR A 753 18.31 -0.73 14.98
C THR A 753 17.75 -2.13 14.70
N LEU A 754 18.42 -3.16 15.22
CA LEU A 754 17.99 -4.56 15.17
C LEU A 754 18.01 -5.14 16.59
N ARG A 755 16.88 -5.70 17.03
CA ARG A 755 16.80 -6.47 18.28
C ARG A 755 16.45 -7.92 18.02
N LEU A 756 17.33 -8.81 18.47
CA LEU A 756 17.26 -10.26 18.38
C LEU A 756 17.39 -10.89 19.79
N ARG A 757 16.96 -10.16 20.83
CA ARG A 757 17.07 -10.62 22.21
C ARG A 757 16.25 -11.89 22.42
N SER A 758 16.83 -12.92 23.02
CA SER A 758 16.18 -14.22 23.23
C SER A 758 15.55 -14.78 21.93
N CYS A 759 16.37 -14.92 20.88
CA CYS A 759 15.96 -15.52 19.60
C CYS A 759 16.40 -16.98 19.43
N SER A 760 16.86 -17.62 20.52
CA SER A 760 17.47 -18.96 20.56
C SER A 760 18.71 -19.08 19.67
N LEU A 761 19.53 -18.02 19.63
CA LEU A 761 20.77 -17.98 18.84
C LEU A 761 21.94 -18.60 19.62
N THR A 762 22.92 -19.12 18.88
CA THR A 762 24.18 -19.66 19.40
C THR A 762 25.37 -18.93 18.76
N GLN A 763 26.60 -19.34 19.13
CA GLN A 763 27.86 -18.94 18.49
C GLN A 763 27.85 -18.97 16.94
N ASP A 764 26.99 -19.77 16.31
CA ASP A 764 26.97 -19.95 14.85
C ASP A 764 26.18 -18.83 14.15
N SER A 765 25.25 -18.14 14.83
CA SER A 765 24.66 -16.88 14.33
C SER A 765 25.66 -15.73 14.19
N SER A 766 26.75 -15.74 14.96
CA SER A 766 27.73 -14.64 14.95
C SER A 766 28.43 -14.47 13.61
N TRP A 767 28.61 -15.54 12.82
CA TRP A 767 29.28 -15.44 11.52
C TRP A 767 28.43 -14.69 10.46
N PRO A 768 27.16 -15.07 10.19
CA PRO A 768 26.31 -14.28 9.29
C PRO A 768 25.99 -12.87 9.82
N LEU A 769 26.09 -12.62 11.15
CA LEU A 769 26.01 -11.27 11.72
C LEU A 769 27.28 -10.45 11.48
N ALA A 770 28.47 -11.02 11.73
CA ALA A 770 29.76 -10.37 11.47
C ALA A 770 29.88 -9.93 10.01
N SER A 771 29.58 -10.85 9.07
CA SER A 771 29.54 -10.57 7.62
C SER A 771 28.44 -9.58 7.20
N THR A 772 27.46 -9.27 8.07
CA THR A 772 26.44 -8.26 7.82
C THR A 772 26.92 -6.88 8.26
N ILE A 773 27.47 -6.77 9.48
CA ILE A 773 27.95 -5.48 10.03
C ILE A 773 29.24 -5.00 9.38
N SER A 774 30.07 -5.92 8.86
CA SER A 774 31.32 -5.60 8.17
C SER A 774 31.15 -5.04 6.74
N SER A 775 29.90 -4.88 6.26
CA SER A 775 29.59 -4.47 4.89
C SER A 775 29.25 -2.98 4.79
N GLY A 776 29.96 -2.23 3.94
CA GLY A 776 29.73 -0.80 3.72
C GLY A 776 28.31 -0.40 3.28
N SER A 777 27.47 -1.33 2.82
CA SER A 777 26.04 -1.08 2.54
C SER A 777 25.17 -1.07 3.81
N CYS A 778 25.58 -1.78 4.86
CA CYS A 778 24.85 -1.87 6.12
C CYS A 778 24.75 -0.50 6.80
N LYS A 779 23.66 -0.26 7.55
CA LYS A 779 23.38 1.01 8.25
C LYS A 779 23.17 0.83 9.76
N LEU A 780 23.44 -0.37 10.28
CA LEU A 780 23.12 -0.75 11.64
C LEU A 780 24.00 -0.02 12.65
N ARG A 781 23.36 0.67 13.61
CA ARG A 781 23.99 1.42 14.71
C ARG A 781 23.77 0.73 16.05
N LEU A 782 22.60 0.11 16.27
CA LEU A 782 22.29 -0.67 17.47
C LEU A 782 21.98 -2.13 17.12
N LEU A 783 22.69 -3.05 17.78
CA LEU A 783 22.48 -4.49 17.70
C LEU A 783 22.28 -5.06 19.11
N ASP A 784 21.06 -5.52 19.40
CA ASP A 784 20.73 -6.24 20.63
C ASP A 784 20.69 -7.75 20.39
N LEU A 785 21.66 -8.47 20.96
CA LEU A 785 21.78 -9.93 20.93
C LEU A 785 21.58 -10.56 22.31
N SER A 786 21.10 -9.80 23.29
CA SER A 786 20.99 -10.23 24.69
C SER A 786 20.20 -11.53 24.85
N ASP A 787 20.48 -12.29 25.90
CA ASP A 787 19.76 -13.51 26.28
C ASP A 787 19.77 -14.62 25.19
N ASN A 788 20.89 -14.74 24.48
CA ASN A 788 21.20 -15.84 23.56
C ASN A 788 22.42 -16.64 24.08
N ASP A 789 22.77 -17.78 23.48
CA ASP A 789 23.89 -18.63 23.93
C ASP A 789 25.12 -18.46 23.02
N LEU A 790 25.58 -17.21 22.88
CA LEU A 790 26.69 -16.85 21.99
C LEU A 790 28.04 -17.36 22.51
N ARG A 791 28.29 -17.22 23.82
CA ARG A 791 29.56 -17.55 24.48
C ARG A 791 30.78 -16.84 23.87
N ASP A 792 31.96 -17.12 24.40
CA ASP A 792 33.21 -16.46 23.99
C ASP A 792 33.56 -16.68 22.50
N ALA A 793 33.36 -17.89 21.98
CA ALA A 793 33.57 -18.20 20.56
C ALA A 793 32.58 -17.45 19.63
N GLY A 794 31.36 -17.17 20.09
CA GLY A 794 30.40 -16.34 19.36
C GLY A 794 30.82 -14.87 19.34
N VAL A 795 31.34 -14.34 20.44
CA VAL A 795 31.86 -12.97 20.50
C VAL A 795 33.13 -12.81 19.65
N GLN A 796 34.06 -13.77 19.72
CA GLN A 796 35.26 -13.81 18.88
C GLN A 796 34.95 -13.65 17.39
N ARG A 797 33.93 -14.37 16.89
CA ARG A 797 33.48 -14.27 15.49
C ARG A 797 32.84 -12.92 15.17
N LEU A 798 32.12 -12.32 16.13
CA LEU A 798 31.50 -11.00 15.96
C LEU A 798 32.55 -9.88 15.94
N CYS A 799 33.63 -10.00 16.72
CA CYS A 799 34.75 -9.06 16.74
C CYS A 799 35.38 -8.84 15.37
N GLY A 800 35.58 -9.90 14.56
CA GLY A 800 36.07 -9.77 13.18
C GLY A 800 35.14 -8.97 12.25
N GLY A 801 33.88 -8.74 12.63
CA GLY A 801 32.98 -7.80 11.97
C GLY A 801 33.02 -6.37 12.55
N LEU A 802 33.37 -6.22 13.83
CA LEU A 802 33.56 -4.93 14.51
C LEU A 802 34.90 -4.27 14.13
N GLU A 803 35.91 -5.07 13.78
CA GLU A 803 37.23 -4.63 13.30
C GLU A 803 37.21 -4.07 11.86
N SER A 804 36.08 -4.21 11.13
CA SER A 804 35.96 -3.66 9.78
C SER A 804 35.76 -2.14 9.79
N PRO A 805 36.50 -1.35 8.99
CA PRO A 805 36.31 0.10 8.89
C PRO A 805 34.95 0.50 8.28
N ASP A 806 34.25 -0.45 7.63
CA ASP A 806 32.88 -0.27 7.14
C ASP A 806 31.81 -0.38 8.26
N CYS A 807 32.20 -0.85 9.45
CA CYS A 807 31.26 -1.11 10.55
C CYS A 807 30.77 0.17 11.22
N LYS A 808 29.45 0.38 11.21
CA LYS A 808 28.79 1.59 11.72
C LYS A 808 28.11 1.40 13.08
N LEU A 809 28.42 0.30 13.75
CA LEU A 809 27.81 -0.07 15.02
C LEU A 809 28.32 0.85 16.14
N GLU A 810 27.41 1.53 16.82
CA GLU A 810 27.70 2.42 17.96
C GLU A 810 27.24 1.79 19.29
N THR A 811 26.32 0.82 19.26
CA THR A 811 25.76 0.18 20.45
C THR A 811 25.61 -1.34 20.25
N LEU A 812 26.20 -2.12 21.16
CA LEU A 812 26.15 -3.58 21.14
C LEU A 812 25.70 -4.10 22.51
N LEU A 813 24.54 -4.78 22.54
CA LEU A 813 24.01 -5.37 23.77
C LEU A 813 24.19 -6.89 23.75
N LEU A 814 24.98 -7.39 24.69
CA LEU A 814 25.36 -8.79 24.88
C LEU A 814 25.00 -9.28 26.29
N SER A 815 23.96 -8.70 26.89
CA SER A 815 23.55 -9.04 28.25
C SER A 815 23.06 -10.48 28.34
N LEU A 816 23.51 -11.25 29.33
CA LEU A 816 23.10 -12.65 29.55
C LEU A 816 23.47 -13.62 28.39
N CYS A 817 24.57 -13.32 27.67
CA CYS A 817 25.07 -14.10 26.52
C CYS A 817 26.03 -15.26 26.85
N GLY A 818 26.31 -15.50 28.15
CA GLY A 818 27.19 -16.58 28.61
C GLY A 818 28.69 -16.27 28.43
N LEU A 819 29.07 -15.01 28.56
CA LEU A 819 30.42 -14.52 28.25
C LEU A 819 31.36 -14.55 29.46
N THR A 820 32.66 -14.80 29.21
CA THR A 820 33.73 -14.78 30.23
C THR A 820 34.74 -13.65 30.00
N HIS A 821 35.85 -13.66 30.75
CA HIS A 821 37.03 -12.82 30.51
C HIS A 821 37.64 -13.00 29.10
N GLU A 822 37.41 -14.14 28.43
CA GLU A 822 37.92 -14.40 27.09
C GLU A 822 37.22 -13.49 26.05
N SER A 823 35.88 -13.36 26.12
CA SER A 823 35.12 -12.34 25.38
C SER A 823 35.65 -10.92 25.61
N CYS A 824 36.02 -10.59 26.84
CA CYS A 824 36.54 -9.25 27.17
C CYS A 824 37.87 -8.98 26.46
N THR A 825 38.68 -10.02 26.26
CA THR A 825 39.94 -9.96 25.52
C THR A 825 39.71 -9.77 24.02
N PHE A 826 38.77 -10.52 23.43
CA PHE A 826 38.41 -10.37 22.01
C PHE A 826 37.75 -9.01 21.72
N LEU A 827 36.87 -8.53 22.62
CA LEU A 827 36.26 -7.22 22.51
C LEU A 827 37.31 -6.11 22.62
N ALA A 828 38.25 -6.21 23.56
CA ALA A 828 39.32 -5.23 23.72
C ALA A 828 40.23 -5.09 22.49
N SER A 829 40.51 -6.19 21.78
CA SER A 829 41.18 -6.15 20.46
C SER A 829 40.38 -5.31 19.46
N ALA A 830 39.11 -5.66 19.26
CA ALA A 830 38.26 -5.07 18.24
C ALA A 830 37.92 -3.60 18.50
N LEU A 831 37.74 -3.22 19.78
CA LEU A 831 37.30 -1.89 20.18
C LEU A 831 38.24 -0.78 19.70
N ASN A 832 39.54 -1.04 19.62
CA ASN A 832 40.56 -0.09 19.13
C ASN A 832 40.38 0.33 17.67
N SER A 833 39.73 -0.50 16.85
CA SER A 833 39.47 -0.24 15.42
C SER A 833 38.01 0.11 15.13
N SER A 834 37.13 0.07 16.15
CA SER A 834 35.68 0.14 15.98
C SER A 834 35.09 1.54 16.24
N GLY A 835 33.87 1.77 15.74
CA GLY A 835 33.05 2.94 16.09
C GLY A 835 32.20 2.79 17.37
N LEU A 836 32.37 1.71 18.14
CA LEU A 836 31.45 1.33 19.21
C LEU A 836 31.57 2.22 20.46
N ARG A 837 30.44 2.82 20.87
CA ARG A 837 30.35 3.76 21.99
C ARG A 837 29.73 3.17 23.26
N GLU A 838 28.78 2.27 23.10
CA GLU A 838 28.05 1.62 24.19
C GLU A 838 28.12 0.11 24.08
N LEU A 839 28.55 -0.54 25.17
CA LEU A 839 28.66 -1.99 25.29
C LEU A 839 27.93 -2.46 26.56
N ASP A 840 27.04 -3.44 26.44
CA ASP A 840 26.36 -4.04 27.59
C ASP A 840 26.74 -5.52 27.74
N LEU A 841 27.47 -5.81 28.82
CA LEU A 841 27.91 -7.14 29.25
C LEU A 841 27.21 -7.58 30.55
N SER A 842 26.14 -6.89 30.98
CA SER A 842 25.41 -7.22 32.20
C SER A 842 24.92 -8.68 32.20
N TYR A 843 24.76 -9.27 33.38
CA TYR A 843 24.35 -10.67 33.54
C TYR A 843 25.28 -11.69 32.85
N ASN A 844 26.59 -11.41 32.69
CA ASN A 844 27.62 -12.36 32.24
C ASN A 844 28.65 -12.64 33.37
N HIS A 845 29.83 -13.21 33.05
CA HIS A 845 30.94 -13.37 33.98
C HIS A 845 32.27 -12.84 33.41
N PRO A 846 32.38 -11.52 33.13
CA PRO A 846 33.60 -10.93 32.56
C PRO A 846 34.86 -11.12 33.42
N GLY A 847 34.70 -11.32 34.74
CA GLY A 847 35.80 -11.47 35.70
C GLY A 847 36.59 -10.17 35.90
N ASP A 848 37.30 -10.06 37.02
CA ASP A 848 37.97 -8.81 37.40
C ASP A 848 38.98 -8.36 36.32
N ALA A 849 39.79 -9.28 35.81
CA ALA A 849 40.74 -9.01 34.72
C ALA A 849 40.07 -8.56 33.40
N GLY A 850 38.85 -9.03 33.09
CA GLY A 850 38.09 -8.57 31.94
C GLY A 850 37.46 -7.19 32.15
N LEU A 851 37.08 -6.87 33.39
CA LEU A 851 36.59 -5.55 33.79
C LEU A 851 37.71 -4.51 33.76
N ASP A 852 38.89 -4.82 34.31
CA ASP A 852 40.07 -3.94 34.31
C ASP A 852 40.52 -3.59 32.88
N LEU A 853 40.49 -4.57 31.97
CA LEU A 853 40.84 -4.38 30.56
C LEU A 853 39.88 -3.41 29.85
N LEU A 854 38.56 -3.61 30.03
CA LEU A 854 37.55 -2.73 29.44
C LEU A 854 37.50 -1.34 30.11
N SER A 855 37.79 -1.27 31.42
CA SER A 855 37.93 0.00 32.16
C SER A 855 39.15 0.79 31.70
N THR A 856 40.23 0.12 31.28
CA THR A 856 41.41 0.78 30.69
C THR A 856 41.05 1.42 29.35
N LEU A 857 40.29 0.73 28.50
CA LEU A 857 39.85 1.27 27.21
C LEU A 857 38.87 2.45 27.31
N LEU A 858 38.03 2.50 28.36
CA LEU A 858 37.20 3.68 28.67
C LEU A 858 38.00 4.94 29.02
N HIS A 859 39.33 4.83 29.17
CA HIS A 859 40.24 5.94 29.43
C HIS A 859 41.26 6.18 28.31
N ASP A 860 41.25 5.37 27.24
CA ASP A 860 42.12 5.57 26.08
C ASP A 860 41.50 6.61 25.11
N PRO A 861 42.17 7.74 24.82
CA PRO A 861 41.66 8.76 23.91
C PRO A 861 41.59 8.34 22.43
N GLN A 862 42.16 7.18 22.06
CA GLN A 862 42.00 6.57 20.73
C GLN A 862 40.77 5.64 20.65
N CYS A 863 40.25 5.17 21.79
CA CYS A 863 39.06 4.32 21.81
C CYS A 863 37.78 5.16 21.64
N SER A 864 36.81 4.64 20.88
CA SER A 864 35.52 5.32 20.66
C SER A 864 34.49 5.04 21.78
N LEU A 865 34.80 4.11 22.68
CA LEU A 865 33.96 3.60 23.76
C LEU A 865 33.71 4.65 24.86
N ARG A 866 32.47 4.73 25.34
CA ARG A 866 32.01 5.74 26.32
C ARG A 866 31.26 5.15 27.50
N GLN A 867 30.61 4.01 27.33
CA GLN A 867 29.90 3.30 28.40
C GLN A 867 30.06 1.79 28.25
N VAL A 868 30.42 1.15 29.36
CA VAL A 868 30.28 -0.30 29.55
C VAL A 868 29.29 -0.54 30.69
N ARG A 869 28.33 -1.45 30.50
CA ARG A 869 27.38 -1.89 31.54
C ARG A 869 27.68 -3.34 31.93
N VAL A 870 27.74 -3.61 33.24
CA VAL A 870 28.18 -4.90 33.82
C VAL A 870 27.33 -5.28 35.05
N GLU A 871 26.06 -4.93 35.03
CA GLU A 871 25.14 -5.13 36.16
C GLU A 871 24.85 -6.63 36.37
N HIS A 872 24.70 -7.07 37.63
CA HIS A 872 24.29 -8.45 37.98
C HIS A 872 25.12 -9.61 37.37
N CYS A 873 26.38 -9.32 37.03
CA CYS A 873 27.39 -10.29 36.61
C CYS A 873 27.81 -11.26 37.74
N GLY A 874 28.32 -12.43 37.38
CA GLY A 874 28.84 -13.44 38.30
C GLY A 874 28.86 -14.85 37.71
N GLU A 875 29.61 -15.77 38.33
CA GLU A 875 29.83 -17.15 37.86
C GLU A 875 28.52 -17.91 37.58
N ALA A 876 27.46 -17.67 38.36
CA ALA A 876 26.14 -18.27 38.14
C ALA A 876 25.55 -18.00 36.73
N ARG A 877 26.05 -17.00 35.99
CA ARG A 877 25.59 -16.63 34.64
C ARG A 877 26.17 -17.48 33.51
N ILE A 878 27.26 -18.21 33.75
CA ILE A 878 27.87 -19.14 32.78
C ILE A 878 27.43 -20.60 32.99
N LEU A 879 26.57 -20.85 33.97
CA LEU A 879 25.91 -22.16 34.15
C LEU A 879 24.98 -22.48 32.95
N PRO A 880 24.76 -23.75 32.62
CA PRO A 880 23.79 -24.13 31.58
C PRO A 880 22.38 -23.64 31.92
N ALA A 881 21.51 -23.52 30.91
CA ALA A 881 20.11 -23.20 31.13
C ALA A 881 19.38 -24.34 31.88
N PRO A 882 18.34 -24.04 32.69
CA PRO A 882 17.88 -22.73 33.15
C PRO A 882 18.72 -22.08 34.27
N GLN A 883 19.78 -22.71 34.78
CA GLN A 883 20.53 -22.23 35.95
C GLN A 883 21.13 -20.82 35.77
N LYS A 884 21.47 -20.36 34.55
CA LYS A 884 21.91 -18.97 34.31
C LYS A 884 20.91 -17.89 34.75
N TYR A 885 19.62 -18.22 34.84
CA TYR A 885 18.57 -17.30 35.32
C TYR A 885 18.39 -17.31 36.85
N THR A 886 19.35 -17.88 37.60
CA THR A 886 19.30 -17.95 39.06
C THR A 886 18.95 -16.59 39.67
N THR A 887 17.88 -16.59 40.46
CA THR A 887 17.23 -15.44 41.10
C THR A 887 17.13 -15.74 42.58
N LYS A 888 17.69 -14.85 43.42
CA LYS A 888 17.57 -14.98 44.88
C LYS A 888 16.16 -14.57 45.31
N LEU A 889 15.53 -15.41 46.14
CA LEU A 889 14.16 -15.20 46.63
C LEU A 889 14.11 -15.16 48.16
N THR A 890 13.08 -14.51 48.70
CA THR A 890 12.84 -14.29 50.12
C THR A 890 11.38 -14.57 50.44
N LEU A 891 11.05 -15.33 51.48
CA LEU A 891 9.66 -15.62 51.86
C LEU A 891 9.02 -14.41 52.58
N ASP A 892 7.79 -14.06 52.22
CA ASP A 892 7.09 -12.88 52.74
C ASP A 892 6.39 -13.19 54.10
N PRO A 893 6.89 -12.64 55.23
CA PRO A 893 6.28 -12.83 56.55
C PRO A 893 4.88 -12.21 56.67
N ASN A 894 4.45 -11.37 55.72
CA ASN A 894 3.12 -10.79 55.67
C ASN A 894 2.10 -11.70 54.95
N THR A 895 2.56 -12.73 54.23
CA THR A 895 1.71 -13.76 53.62
C THR A 895 1.65 -15.04 54.47
N ALA A 896 2.75 -15.40 55.14
CA ALA A 896 2.90 -16.67 55.86
C ALA A 896 1.76 -16.96 56.85
N GLN A 897 1.10 -18.12 56.70
CA GLN A 897 0.11 -18.61 57.67
C GLN A 897 0.78 -18.94 59.01
N VAL A 898 0.04 -18.78 60.12
CA VAL A 898 0.61 -18.77 61.48
C VAL A 898 1.31 -20.06 61.92
N ASP A 899 1.02 -21.23 61.34
CA ASP A 899 1.73 -22.49 61.67
C ASP A 899 3.16 -22.55 61.09
N LEU A 900 3.52 -21.61 60.22
CA LEU A 900 4.80 -21.56 59.52
C LEU A 900 5.79 -20.69 60.30
N CYS A 901 6.88 -21.30 60.77
CA CYS A 901 8.05 -20.56 61.24
C CYS A 901 8.97 -20.25 60.06
N LEU A 902 9.19 -18.97 59.77
CA LEU A 902 10.25 -18.51 58.86
C LEU A 902 11.60 -18.39 59.60
N SER A 903 12.70 -18.74 58.95
CA SER A 903 14.05 -18.69 59.52
C SER A 903 15.12 -18.39 58.46
N GLU A 904 16.40 -18.29 58.88
CA GLU A 904 17.56 -18.15 58.00
C GLU A 904 17.52 -16.89 57.09
N GLY A 905 16.97 -15.78 57.59
CA GLY A 905 16.74 -14.58 56.78
C GLY A 905 15.54 -14.69 55.83
N ASN A 906 14.56 -15.51 56.21
CA ASN A 906 13.36 -15.88 55.44
C ASN A 906 13.64 -16.69 54.15
N SER A 907 14.76 -17.41 54.06
CA SER A 907 14.97 -18.42 53.00
C SER A 907 14.27 -19.75 53.31
N THR A 908 14.05 -20.05 54.59
CA THR A 908 13.47 -21.31 55.09
C THR A 908 12.10 -21.08 55.71
N ALA A 909 11.16 -22.00 55.44
CA ALA A 909 9.92 -22.16 56.19
C ALA A 909 9.77 -23.59 56.73
N ARG A 910 9.28 -23.72 57.96
CA ARG A 910 8.96 -24.99 58.61
C ARG A 910 7.56 -24.94 59.23
N ARG A 911 6.73 -25.96 59.00
CA ARG A 911 5.46 -26.09 59.73
C ARG A 911 5.72 -26.73 61.10
N TRP A 912 5.40 -26.01 62.17
CA TRP A 912 5.67 -26.43 63.56
C TRP A 912 4.52 -26.04 64.49
N THR A 913 4.67 -24.98 65.29
CA THR A 913 3.64 -24.40 66.16
C THR A 913 3.25 -23.02 65.66
N GLN A 914 2.10 -22.51 66.12
CA GLN A 914 1.67 -21.15 65.80
C GLN A 914 2.72 -20.10 66.21
N GLN A 915 2.98 -19.16 65.31
CA GLN A 915 3.89 -18.02 65.48
C GLN A 915 3.10 -16.76 65.84
N PRO A 916 3.66 -15.84 66.66
CA PRO A 916 3.01 -14.60 67.05
C PRO A 916 3.09 -13.52 65.95
N TYR A 917 2.67 -13.87 64.73
CA TYR A 917 2.66 -12.93 63.61
C TYR A 917 1.48 -11.94 63.71
N PRO A 918 1.69 -10.63 63.51
CA PRO A 918 0.61 -9.66 63.45
C PRO A 918 -0.41 -9.97 62.37
N ASP A 919 -1.68 -9.61 62.61
CA ASP A 919 -2.73 -9.68 61.59
C ASP A 919 -2.35 -8.82 60.37
N HIS A 920 -2.58 -9.38 59.18
CA HIS A 920 -2.28 -8.71 57.92
C HIS A 920 -3.27 -9.12 56.83
N LEU A 921 -3.59 -8.18 55.93
CA LEU A 921 -4.56 -8.40 54.85
C LEU A 921 -4.11 -9.53 53.92
N ASP A 922 -2.82 -9.53 53.55
CA ASP A 922 -2.23 -10.56 52.69
C ASP A 922 -1.95 -11.90 53.40
N ARG A 923 -2.19 -12.04 54.71
CA ARG A 923 -1.86 -13.28 55.45
C ARG A 923 -2.80 -14.42 55.08
N PHE A 924 -2.28 -15.60 54.75
CA PHE A 924 -3.08 -16.83 54.68
C PHE A 924 -3.60 -17.20 56.07
N ASP A 925 -4.90 -17.46 56.22
CA ASP A 925 -5.52 -17.79 57.52
C ASP A 925 -5.59 -19.31 57.77
N PHE A 926 -6.15 -20.06 56.83
CA PHE A 926 -6.50 -21.47 56.98
C PHE A 926 -5.40 -22.42 56.44
N TRP A 927 -5.01 -22.24 55.18
CA TRP A 927 -4.02 -23.11 54.54
C TRP A 927 -2.58 -22.69 54.91
N SER A 928 -1.75 -23.65 55.32
CA SER A 928 -0.34 -23.49 55.72
C SER A 928 0.58 -23.10 54.53
N GLN A 929 0.43 -21.86 54.06
CA GLN A 929 0.98 -21.33 52.81
C GLN A 929 1.80 -20.05 53.02
N VAL A 930 2.72 -19.77 52.08
CA VAL A 930 3.56 -18.56 52.02
C VAL A 930 3.97 -18.28 50.57
N LEU A 931 4.15 -17.00 50.21
CA LEU A 931 4.67 -16.53 48.93
C LEU A 931 6.07 -15.90 49.07
N SER A 932 6.80 -15.72 47.97
CA SER A 932 7.98 -14.84 47.92
C SER A 932 7.61 -13.35 48.02
N VAL A 933 8.52 -12.52 48.53
CA VAL A 933 8.43 -11.06 48.47
C VAL A 933 8.56 -10.58 47.02
N GLU A 934 9.48 -11.20 46.28
CA GLU A 934 9.81 -10.87 44.90
C GLU A 934 8.67 -11.33 43.96
N GLY A 935 8.10 -10.38 43.22
CA GLY A 935 7.18 -10.65 42.12
C GLY A 935 7.95 -10.78 40.80
N LEU A 936 7.88 -11.96 40.18
CA LEU A 936 8.75 -12.34 39.08
C LEU A 936 8.14 -11.99 37.72
N THR A 937 8.94 -11.30 36.89
CA THR A 937 8.63 -10.93 35.50
C THR A 937 9.86 -11.13 34.63
N GLY A 938 9.72 -11.85 33.51
CA GLY A 938 10.82 -12.25 32.63
C GLY A 938 11.26 -13.70 32.87
N ARG A 939 12.57 -13.97 32.77
CA ARG A 939 13.15 -15.30 33.01
C ARG A 939 13.76 -15.38 34.39
N CYS A 940 13.31 -16.36 35.19
CA CYS A 940 13.79 -16.58 36.55
C CYS A 940 13.97 -18.08 36.82
N TYR A 941 15.00 -18.43 37.57
CA TYR A 941 15.23 -19.78 38.07
C TYR A 941 15.50 -19.76 39.58
N TRP A 942 14.94 -20.71 40.31
CA TRP A 942 15.23 -20.91 41.73
C TRP A 942 15.17 -22.39 42.11
N GLU A 943 15.92 -22.78 43.14
CA GLU A 943 15.93 -24.16 43.63
C GLU A 943 15.45 -24.23 45.08
N THR A 944 14.60 -25.22 45.37
CA THR A 944 13.99 -25.43 46.69
C THR A 944 14.34 -26.82 47.20
N LYS A 945 15.08 -26.90 48.31
CA LYS A 945 15.19 -28.13 49.12
C LYS A 945 13.90 -28.30 49.92
N TRP A 946 13.43 -29.54 50.09
CA TRP A 946 12.18 -29.81 50.80
C TRP A 946 12.22 -31.07 51.68
N SER A 947 11.23 -31.21 52.56
CA SER A 947 11.03 -32.45 53.32
C SER A 947 9.55 -32.75 53.58
N GLN A 948 9.25 -34.02 53.85
CA GLN A 948 7.90 -34.54 54.10
C GLN A 948 6.97 -34.25 52.91
N ARG A 949 5.82 -33.61 53.13
CA ARG A 949 4.85 -33.25 52.08
C ARG A 949 4.83 -31.74 51.84
N VAL A 950 5.16 -31.29 50.63
CA VAL A 950 5.10 -29.85 50.26
C VAL A 950 4.43 -29.64 48.90
N PHE A 951 3.99 -28.41 48.65
CA PHE A 951 3.75 -27.89 47.30
C PHE A 951 4.81 -26.84 47.00
N ILE A 952 5.36 -26.89 45.80
CA ILE A 952 6.31 -25.92 45.24
C ILE A 952 5.72 -25.43 43.92
N GLY A 953 5.55 -24.13 43.77
CA GLY A 953 4.87 -23.57 42.61
C GLY A 953 5.07 -22.06 42.44
N ALA A 954 4.18 -21.45 41.65
CA ALA A 954 4.06 -20.01 41.50
C ALA A 954 2.58 -19.59 41.57
N ALA A 955 2.31 -18.38 42.05
CA ALA A 955 0.97 -17.82 42.19
C ALA A 955 0.94 -16.30 41.97
N TYR A 956 -0.22 -15.80 41.54
CA TYR A 956 -0.50 -14.37 41.44
C TYR A 956 -0.65 -13.70 42.81
N ARG A 957 -0.27 -12.42 42.92
CA ARG A 957 -0.49 -11.63 44.14
C ARG A 957 -1.98 -11.28 44.32
N SER A 958 -2.77 -11.29 43.25
CA SER A 958 -4.24 -11.21 43.30
C SER A 958 -4.94 -12.50 43.81
N MET A 959 -4.24 -13.63 43.96
CA MET A 959 -4.84 -14.88 44.45
C MET A 959 -5.49 -14.69 45.84
N ARG A 960 -6.71 -15.18 46.03
CA ARG A 960 -7.44 -15.14 47.31
C ARG A 960 -6.65 -15.87 48.40
N ARG A 961 -6.64 -15.34 49.63
CA ARG A 961 -5.84 -15.90 50.76
C ARG A 961 -6.62 -16.23 52.03
N LYS A 962 -7.95 -16.07 52.00
CA LYS A 962 -8.83 -16.21 53.18
C LYS A 962 -9.85 -17.33 52.99
N GLY A 963 -10.07 -18.12 54.04
CA GLY A 963 -11.02 -19.23 54.10
C GLY A 963 -10.45 -20.59 53.65
N GLU A 964 -11.27 -21.64 53.72
CA GLU A 964 -10.87 -23.02 53.40
C GLU A 964 -11.08 -23.43 51.92
N GLY A 965 -11.87 -22.66 51.17
CA GLY A 965 -12.29 -23.02 49.80
C GLY A 965 -11.18 -23.00 48.76
N ASP A 966 -11.44 -23.64 47.62
CA ASP A 966 -10.44 -23.94 46.57
C ASP A 966 -9.80 -22.67 45.93
N ASP A 967 -10.51 -21.54 45.93
CA ASP A 967 -9.96 -20.21 45.59
C ASP A 967 -8.66 -19.87 46.35
N SER A 968 -8.56 -20.31 47.60
CA SER A 968 -7.47 -19.97 48.54
C SER A 968 -6.33 -20.99 48.56
N HIS A 969 -6.51 -22.13 47.90
CA HIS A 969 -5.62 -23.28 47.98
C HIS A 969 -4.69 -23.32 46.76
N LEU A 970 -3.38 -23.30 46.99
CA LEU A 970 -2.37 -23.36 45.93
C LEU A 970 -2.53 -24.60 45.03
N GLY A 971 -2.49 -24.40 43.71
CA GLY A 971 -2.71 -25.43 42.68
C GLY A 971 -4.19 -25.77 42.41
N LYS A 972 -5.14 -25.25 43.18
CA LYS A 972 -6.58 -25.55 43.00
C LYS A 972 -7.37 -24.50 42.21
N ASN A 973 -6.80 -23.32 41.99
CA ASN A 973 -7.47 -22.20 41.33
C ASN A 973 -6.83 -21.87 39.96
N GLU A 974 -7.39 -20.87 39.29
CA GLU A 974 -6.86 -20.27 38.04
C GLU A 974 -5.55 -19.49 38.26
N SER A 975 -5.28 -19.05 39.49
CA SER A 975 -4.24 -18.08 39.86
C SER A 975 -2.93 -18.70 40.34
N SER A 976 -2.80 -20.04 40.28
CA SER A 976 -1.61 -20.74 40.77
C SER A 976 -1.35 -22.07 40.05
N TRP A 977 -0.06 -22.42 39.97
CA TRP A 977 0.49 -23.59 39.25
C TRP A 977 1.61 -24.21 40.07
N GLY A 978 1.75 -25.54 40.08
CA GLY A 978 2.92 -26.15 40.71
C GLY A 978 2.86 -27.67 40.90
N VAL A 979 3.83 -28.17 41.64
CA VAL A 979 4.03 -29.60 41.91
C VAL A 979 3.93 -29.87 43.42
N SER A 980 3.08 -30.84 43.78
CA SER A 980 3.06 -31.44 45.11
C SER A 980 4.16 -32.51 45.17
N CYS A 981 5.10 -32.35 46.09
CA CYS A 981 6.20 -33.27 46.35
C CYS A 981 5.87 -34.15 47.56
N HIS A 982 6.12 -35.46 47.44
CA HIS A 982 5.95 -36.47 48.47
C HIS A 982 7.19 -37.39 48.51
N PRO A 983 7.44 -38.10 49.63
CA PRO A 983 8.51 -39.11 49.69
C PRO A 983 8.38 -40.21 48.61
N ASP A 984 7.15 -40.47 48.16
CA ASP A 984 6.80 -41.56 47.25
C ASP A 984 6.67 -41.12 45.77
N GLY A 985 6.72 -39.81 45.47
CA GLY A 985 6.57 -39.29 44.10
C GLY A 985 6.16 -37.81 43.99
N PHE A 986 5.82 -37.40 42.76
CA PHE A 986 5.44 -36.03 42.42
C PHE A 986 4.09 -35.97 41.70
N ARG A 987 3.33 -34.88 41.90
CA ARG A 987 2.03 -34.65 41.24
C ARG A 987 1.86 -33.18 40.86
N ALA A 988 1.61 -32.89 39.59
CA ALA A 988 1.27 -31.53 39.11
C ALA A 988 -0.16 -31.14 39.52
N TRP A 989 -0.39 -29.85 39.80
CA TRP A 989 -1.72 -29.28 40.12
C TRP A 989 -1.92 -27.91 39.47
N HIS A 990 -3.09 -27.71 38.86
CA HIS A 990 -3.64 -26.43 38.41
C HIS A 990 -5.17 -26.55 38.24
N LYS A 991 -5.97 -25.52 38.57
CA LYS A 991 -7.46 -25.54 38.48
C LYS A 991 -8.13 -26.72 39.22
N GLY A 992 -7.45 -27.30 40.20
CA GLY A 992 -7.94 -28.48 40.93
C GLY A 992 -7.78 -29.81 40.18
N LEU A 993 -7.39 -29.77 38.91
CA LEU A 993 -6.93 -30.94 38.16
C LEU A 993 -5.54 -31.34 38.68
N SER A 994 -5.29 -32.64 38.77
CA SER A 994 -4.01 -33.17 39.24
C SER A 994 -3.53 -34.37 38.44
N SER A 995 -2.26 -34.37 38.04
CA SER A 995 -1.63 -35.43 37.26
C SER A 995 -0.40 -35.96 37.98
N ASP A 996 -0.34 -37.28 38.21
CA ASP A 996 0.86 -37.93 38.73
C ASP A 996 2.01 -37.86 37.71
N LEU A 997 3.24 -37.69 38.19
CA LEU A 997 4.42 -37.45 37.38
C LEU A 997 5.44 -38.59 37.55
N ASN A 998 6.05 -38.99 36.44
CA ASN A 998 7.10 -40.01 36.44
C ASN A 998 8.41 -39.44 37.01
N GLY A 999 8.80 -39.90 38.20
CA GLY A 999 10.10 -39.59 38.79
C GLY A 999 10.18 -40.00 40.26
N HIS A 1000 11.24 -40.71 40.64
CA HIS A 1000 11.53 -40.99 42.06
C HIS A 1000 12.26 -39.79 42.70
N PRO A 1001 11.90 -39.38 43.93
CA PRO A 1001 12.53 -38.26 44.64
C PRO A 1001 13.87 -38.67 45.26
N GLY A 1002 14.81 -39.15 44.44
CA GLY A 1002 16.17 -39.51 44.86
C GLY A 1002 16.94 -38.31 45.42
N SER A 1003 16.69 -37.12 44.88
CA SER A 1003 17.09 -35.85 45.48
C SER A 1003 15.86 -35.07 45.99
N ARG A 1004 15.95 -34.55 47.21
CA ARG A 1004 14.91 -33.70 47.82
C ARG A 1004 15.08 -32.22 47.44
N LYS A 1005 15.35 -31.96 46.17
CA LYS A 1005 15.57 -30.62 45.61
C LYS A 1005 14.83 -30.48 44.28
N VAL A 1006 14.00 -29.45 44.17
CA VAL A 1006 13.25 -29.11 42.95
C VAL A 1006 13.72 -27.76 42.43
N GLY A 1007 14.10 -27.71 41.16
CA GLY A 1007 14.36 -26.49 40.42
C GLY A 1007 13.10 -26.03 39.72
N VAL A 1008 12.84 -24.73 39.69
CA VAL A 1008 11.70 -24.11 39.01
C VAL A 1008 12.21 -23.05 38.06
N PHE A 1009 11.83 -23.15 36.78
CA PHE A 1009 12.12 -22.17 35.75
C PHE A 1009 10.84 -21.50 35.28
N LEU A 1010 10.83 -20.17 35.32
CA LEU A 1010 9.81 -19.31 34.75
C LEU A 1010 10.37 -18.65 33.48
N ASP A 1011 9.61 -18.71 32.39
CA ASP A 1011 9.67 -17.73 31.30
C ASP A 1011 8.30 -17.06 31.18
N TRP A 1012 8.17 -15.91 31.85
CA TRP A 1012 6.93 -15.14 31.91
C TRP A 1012 6.48 -14.65 30.54
N CYS A 1013 7.42 -14.36 29.64
CA CYS A 1013 7.15 -13.82 28.29
C CYS A 1013 6.70 -14.91 27.31
N ALA A 1014 7.30 -16.11 27.38
CA ALA A 1014 6.87 -17.28 26.62
C ALA A 1014 5.58 -17.91 27.18
N GLY A 1015 5.30 -17.69 28.46
CA GLY A 1015 4.14 -18.27 29.17
C GLY A 1015 4.45 -19.62 29.82
N THR A 1016 5.71 -19.91 30.10
CA THR A 1016 6.20 -21.25 30.49
C THR A 1016 6.58 -21.29 31.97
N LEU A 1017 6.16 -22.33 32.68
CA LEU A 1017 6.62 -22.64 34.04
C LEU A 1017 7.00 -24.13 34.13
N ALA A 1018 8.29 -24.41 34.20
CA ALA A 1018 8.87 -25.75 34.17
C ALA A 1018 9.49 -26.15 35.52
N PHE A 1019 9.33 -27.42 35.90
CA PHE A 1019 9.80 -28.00 37.16
C PHE A 1019 10.78 -29.13 36.89
N PHE A 1020 11.85 -29.22 37.68
CA PHE A 1020 12.93 -30.19 37.51
C PHE A 1020 13.30 -30.85 38.84
N THR A 1021 13.66 -32.13 38.85
CA THR A 1021 14.50 -32.68 39.93
C THR A 1021 15.94 -32.22 39.73
N VAL A 1022 16.61 -31.86 40.84
CA VAL A 1022 18.02 -31.43 40.82
C VAL A 1022 18.86 -32.47 41.56
N ALA A 1023 19.69 -33.23 40.85
CA ALA A 1023 20.55 -34.26 41.42
C ALA A 1023 21.99 -34.03 40.94
N ASP A 1024 22.92 -33.86 41.88
CA ASP A 1024 24.36 -33.62 41.61
C ASP A 1024 24.64 -32.52 40.57
N GLY A 1025 23.81 -31.47 40.58
CA GLY A 1025 23.84 -30.33 39.66
C GLY A 1025 23.07 -30.54 38.35
N ALA A 1026 22.81 -31.79 37.96
CA ALA A 1026 22.03 -32.13 36.78
C ALA A 1026 20.51 -31.94 36.99
N LEU A 1027 19.81 -31.58 35.91
CA LEU A 1027 18.38 -31.30 35.90
C LEU A 1027 17.63 -32.33 35.06
N SER A 1028 16.54 -32.88 35.60
CA SER A 1028 15.61 -33.74 34.86
C SER A 1028 14.19 -33.16 34.94
N LEU A 1029 13.54 -32.96 33.79
CA LEU A 1029 12.23 -32.32 33.70
C LEU A 1029 11.12 -33.19 34.31
N LEU A 1030 10.40 -32.64 35.30
CA LEU A 1030 9.21 -33.24 35.90
C LEU A 1030 7.93 -32.86 35.15
N HIS A 1031 7.74 -31.56 34.89
CA HIS A 1031 6.50 -31.02 34.31
C HIS A 1031 6.70 -29.61 33.75
N THR A 1032 5.89 -29.23 32.77
CA THR A 1032 5.83 -27.86 32.22
C THR A 1032 4.38 -27.41 32.07
N PHE A 1033 4.01 -26.32 32.74
CA PHE A 1033 2.76 -25.61 32.46
C PHE A 1033 3.01 -24.57 31.36
N ASN A 1034 2.05 -24.44 30.45
CA ASN A 1034 1.98 -23.35 29.47
C ASN A 1034 0.70 -22.55 29.73
N THR A 1035 0.83 -21.24 29.92
CA THR A 1035 -0.26 -20.31 30.27
C THR A 1035 0.04 -18.92 29.69
N THR A 1036 -0.88 -17.96 29.84
CA THR A 1036 -0.60 -16.55 29.54
C THR A 1036 -0.59 -15.77 30.85
N PHE A 1037 0.58 -15.33 31.30
CA PHE A 1037 0.69 -14.57 32.54
C PHE A 1037 0.14 -13.15 32.37
N THR A 1038 -0.65 -12.68 33.34
CA THR A 1038 -1.35 -11.39 33.31
C THR A 1038 -0.83 -10.39 34.35
N GLU A 1039 -0.14 -10.88 35.38
CA GLU A 1039 0.52 -10.08 36.42
C GLU A 1039 1.85 -10.77 36.84
N PRO A 1040 2.73 -10.12 37.63
CA PRO A 1040 3.91 -10.76 38.20
C PRO A 1040 3.56 -12.00 39.03
N VAL A 1041 4.35 -13.07 38.91
CA VAL A 1041 4.13 -14.30 39.69
C VAL A 1041 5.10 -14.40 40.86
N HIS A 1042 4.61 -14.74 42.04
CA HIS A 1042 5.40 -14.98 43.23
C HIS A 1042 5.66 -16.48 43.37
N ALA A 1043 6.86 -16.89 43.80
CA ALA A 1043 7.11 -18.29 44.16
C ALA A 1043 6.24 -18.67 45.36
N ALA A 1044 5.59 -19.83 45.30
CA ALA A 1044 4.48 -20.16 46.19
C ALA A 1044 4.64 -21.55 46.81
N PHE A 1045 4.47 -21.63 48.13
CA PHE A 1045 4.77 -22.82 48.92
C PHE A 1045 3.61 -23.19 49.85
N ARG A 1046 3.34 -24.49 50.00
CA ARG A 1046 2.42 -25.03 51.02
C ARG A 1046 3.06 -26.18 51.77
N LEU A 1047 2.97 -26.19 53.09
CA LEU A 1047 3.60 -27.21 53.93
C LEU A 1047 2.52 -28.13 54.51
N GLY A 1048 2.44 -29.36 53.99
CA GLY A 1048 1.29 -30.24 54.16
C GLY A 1048 1.21 -30.93 55.52
N TRP A 1049 2.34 -31.33 56.09
CA TRP A 1049 2.42 -32.00 57.40
C TRP A 1049 3.22 -31.18 58.41
N THR A 1050 3.00 -31.40 59.70
CA THR A 1050 3.92 -30.94 60.75
C THR A 1050 5.30 -31.53 60.48
N ASN A 1051 6.37 -30.74 60.67
CA ASN A 1051 7.75 -31.06 60.25
C ASN A 1051 8.03 -31.06 58.73
N SER A 1052 7.09 -30.70 57.87
CA SER A 1052 7.45 -30.28 56.51
C SER A 1052 8.35 -29.05 56.56
N THR A 1053 9.31 -28.97 55.64
CA THR A 1053 10.19 -27.82 55.43
C THR A 1053 10.33 -27.50 53.95
N VAL A 1054 10.55 -26.23 53.64
CA VAL A 1054 11.09 -25.74 52.36
C VAL A 1054 12.25 -24.78 52.66
N HIS A 1055 13.30 -24.81 51.84
CA HIS A 1055 14.47 -23.95 51.94
C HIS A 1055 14.91 -23.53 50.53
N LEU A 1056 14.85 -22.22 50.28
CA LEU A 1056 15.36 -21.56 49.07
C LEU A 1056 16.90 -21.62 49.09
N CYS A 1057 17.48 -22.09 47.99
CA CYS A 1057 18.93 -22.34 47.85
C CYS A 1057 19.68 -21.20 47.16
#